data_AF-A0A9P7ZWY5-F1
#
_entry.id   AF-A0A9P7ZWY5-F1
#
_cell.length_a   1.000
_cell.length_b   1.000
_cell.length_c   1.000
_cell.angle_alpha   90.00
_cell.angle_beta   90.00
_cell.angle_gamma   90.00
#
_symmetry.space_group_name_H-M   'P 1'
#
loop_
_entity.id
_entity.type
_entity.pdbx_description
1 polymer ?
#
loop_
_entity_poly.entity_id
_entity_poly.type
_entity_poly.pdbx_seq_one_letter_code
_entity_poly.pdbx_strand_id
1 'polypeptide(L)'
;SPSMTGKIPPPPPGGFSGRCVRRGIDENYEGVIYQYASSSDRSQGLAEPRIQPRAVIFPTDDGDVLRAIQYAKDNKVGIAVRTGGHSYCGSSSTNGYNIQLDLSRTYTDFDWDDTVNFTQVTLGISITLSRLQSKLRNKNRFIPTGQCSYVNLGGHLHTGGYGQQARAFGLLADYVQKVRIITAVDKKPRWVHRDVEGDKRLFRAILGGSPGNYGVVTHVTLKVLKDEDHPKSRGLRGVFRYSEATLKKILDVMVKQDDTEDTAGDYDLIVSLVSKRDEEEDRPASAIVIFAQWANLGGGGQSYSSTFFDEILAAGGGPNYFADFHGLRLLGDEHVDMSDLCSHWVFSMVREYQLPYYKRLYLSNSNGAHLKDKKWTTWVASRVEELEKSNENGLHIAGQFQYVGGKHSQMRRKAADNLTSLSWRDSHFGCTLDVFYDYPGTRVQRAELRANPTSMASIIALEGVRRLAEQWALKNDKEGVTDGIFTTQDRRLMWGSHDHDLVAAKAFYFETEAQYKALSDLKVEMDPHSVFTANRFSVGPHPDRLKESNQKVTLQQCIVPREDKCMGLQHLLVALVVSTCCFSYLLVASSVPVNNFHQEIARFDGHHVVRAHITNQEQLDTLIANERVLKLDYFTHDKLIGGPIDFHITPAAFKDFQRLGLNHTIRIENIQVLLDQETHDNKASQTTKNMLKRWLEAAEREQPANDTLKWFESYHPYERHMDWLRLQIVSHSDVARGFTVGKSSEGREQAGIIIGSGPNNVVFHGLQHAREWITGSVVEFLIEQLLAGDDERVSGYLEKYTFHIIPIMNPDGFVISQTMHRLHRKNAQRFKDCIGVDINRNWGFHWNEGGGSDDPCENDYRGPSAFSTPEARNVGKYLRETPNVVCYIDFHAYSQLLLTPYAFLGTPPANYETYLKPLAQGAATAMEKVNGLKFKAGDAGSTIYQVSGVSIDYAYSVGVGAPLVSELRDEGQYGFLLPADQIRASGLETWAALAYILDHLETTL
;
A
#
# COMPACT_ATOMS: atom_id res chain seq x y z
N SER A 1 -17.87 15.80 23.98
CA SER A 1 -18.03 16.37 22.63
C SER A 1 -19.39 17.05 22.55
N PRO A 2 -19.47 18.37 22.30
CA PRO A 2 -20.75 19.03 22.03
C PRO A 2 -21.27 18.55 20.67
N SER A 3 -22.53 18.17 20.65
CA SER A 3 -23.29 17.77 19.47
C SER A 3 -23.28 18.86 18.38
N MET A 4 -22.54 18.64 17.29
CA MET A 4 -22.68 19.42 16.07
C MET A 4 -23.89 18.94 15.26
N THR A 5 -25.07 19.34 15.70
CA THR A 5 -26.36 19.18 15.00
C THR A 5 -26.55 20.21 13.87
N GLY A 6 -25.46 20.74 13.30
CA GLY A 6 -25.54 21.58 12.10
C GLY A 6 -26.06 20.78 10.92
N LYS A 7 -27.05 21.33 10.21
CA LYS A 7 -27.63 20.74 8.99
C LYS A 7 -26.51 20.25 8.07
N ILE A 8 -26.67 19.03 7.57
CA ILE A 8 -25.82 18.43 6.54
C ILE A 8 -25.68 19.43 5.39
N PRO A 9 -24.45 19.79 4.96
CA PRO A 9 -24.28 20.66 3.81
C PRO A 9 -24.94 19.99 2.57
N PRO A 10 -25.83 20.67 1.83
CA PRO A 10 -26.50 20.09 0.68
C PRO A 10 -25.49 19.65 -0.39
N PRO A 11 -25.83 18.74 -1.32
CA PRO A 11 -24.94 18.41 -2.44
C PRO A 11 -24.49 19.70 -3.17
N PRO A 12 -23.30 19.68 -3.81
CA PRO A 12 -22.86 20.81 -4.62
C PRO A 12 -23.96 21.23 -5.60
N PRO A 13 -24.05 22.52 -5.97
CA PRO A 13 -25.18 23.07 -6.73
C PRO A 13 -25.41 22.30 -8.04
N GLY A 14 -26.65 22.31 -8.54
CA GLY A 14 -27.05 21.56 -9.74
C GLY A 14 -26.06 21.70 -10.90
N GLY A 15 -25.76 20.56 -11.55
CA GLY A 15 -24.79 20.47 -12.64
C GLY A 15 -23.37 20.05 -12.24
N PHE A 16 -23.12 19.63 -10.99
CA PHE A 16 -21.87 18.99 -10.57
C PHE A 16 -21.76 17.57 -11.15
N SER A 17 -20.72 17.29 -11.94
CA SER A 17 -20.52 16.02 -12.65
C SER A 17 -19.78 14.98 -11.80
N GLY A 18 -18.94 15.46 -10.88
CA GLY A 18 -18.14 14.62 -10.00
C GLY A 18 -18.91 13.98 -8.85
N ARG A 19 -18.15 13.34 -7.96
CA ARG A 19 -18.69 12.58 -6.82
C ARG A 19 -18.49 13.35 -5.51
N CYS A 20 -19.47 13.29 -4.61
CA CYS A 20 -19.37 13.80 -3.25
C CYS A 20 -19.65 12.67 -2.25
N VAL A 21 -18.78 12.50 -1.25
CA VAL A 21 -18.90 11.47 -0.20
C VAL A 21 -18.94 12.17 1.16
N ARG A 22 -20.02 11.97 1.91
CA ARG A 22 -20.35 12.73 3.12
C ARG A 22 -20.22 11.89 4.37
N ARG A 23 -19.64 12.51 5.39
CA ARG A 23 -19.45 11.91 6.71
C ARG A 23 -20.77 11.54 7.36
N GLY A 24 -20.91 10.28 7.77
CA GLY A 24 -22.09 9.77 8.48
C GLY A 24 -23.34 9.63 7.61
N ILE A 25 -23.20 9.69 6.28
CA ILE A 25 -24.30 9.52 5.32
C ILE A 25 -23.94 8.47 4.28
N ASP A 26 -22.82 8.66 3.57
CA ASP A 26 -22.48 7.80 2.43
C ASP A 26 -21.60 6.63 2.89
N GLU A 27 -21.93 5.42 2.42
CA GLU A 27 -21.12 4.22 2.64
C GLU A 27 -19.72 4.43 2.02
N ASN A 28 -18.66 3.89 2.66
CA ASN A 28 -17.24 4.07 2.27
C ASN A 28 -16.59 5.43 2.59
N TYR A 29 -17.21 6.30 3.40
CA TYR A 29 -16.56 7.55 3.86
C TYR A 29 -15.16 7.32 4.47
N GLU A 30 -15.00 6.31 5.35
CA GLU A 30 -13.72 6.00 6.00
C GLU A 30 -12.62 5.63 5.00
N GLY A 31 -12.97 4.97 3.89
CA GLY A 31 -12.02 4.63 2.83
C GLY A 31 -11.56 5.84 2.04
N VAL A 32 -12.45 6.81 1.80
CA VAL A 32 -12.10 8.00 1.00
C VAL A 32 -11.34 9.07 1.79
N ILE A 33 -11.43 9.12 3.12
CA ILE A 33 -10.65 10.07 3.93
C ILE A 33 -9.24 9.61 4.23
N TYR A 34 -8.88 8.39 3.81
CA TYR A 34 -7.55 7.83 3.99
C TYR A 34 -6.46 8.79 3.50
N GLN A 35 -5.41 8.90 4.30
CA GLN A 35 -4.15 9.54 3.97
C GLN A 35 -3.07 8.48 4.16
N TYR A 36 -2.14 8.42 3.22
CA TYR A 36 -1.00 7.52 3.32
C TYR A 36 0.23 8.32 3.73
N ALA A 37 1.23 7.64 4.28
CA ALA A 37 2.37 8.25 4.93
C ALA A 37 2.01 9.22 6.09
N SER A 38 0.79 9.14 6.61
CA SER A 38 0.38 9.80 7.85
C SER A 38 0.42 8.82 9.02
N SER A 39 0.79 9.31 10.20
CA SER A 39 0.75 8.54 11.45
C SER A 39 -0.60 7.85 11.66
N SER A 40 -0.56 6.59 12.10
CA SER A 40 -1.71 5.79 12.48
C SER A 40 -2.22 6.04 13.90
N ASP A 41 -1.87 7.16 14.55
CA ASP A 41 -2.26 7.43 15.95
C ASP A 41 -3.80 7.46 16.12
N ARG A 42 -4.36 6.28 16.33
CA ARG A 42 -5.75 5.98 16.64
C ARG A 42 -5.95 5.83 18.14
N SER A 43 -4.89 6.02 18.95
CA SER A 43 -4.87 5.77 20.40
C SER A 43 -5.82 6.67 21.20
N GLN A 44 -6.38 7.70 20.55
CA GLN A 44 -7.44 8.55 21.08
C GLN A 44 -8.86 8.00 20.86
N GLY A 45 -9.03 6.77 20.33
CA GLY A 45 -10.35 6.12 20.24
C GLY A 45 -11.36 6.80 19.31
N LEU A 46 -10.92 7.78 18.53
CA LEU A 46 -11.68 8.48 17.50
C LEU A 46 -10.68 8.75 16.39
N ALA A 47 -11.05 8.44 15.14
CA ALA A 47 -10.32 8.95 13.98
C ALA A 47 -9.98 10.41 14.26
N GLU A 48 -8.70 10.76 14.08
CA GLU A 48 -8.20 12.04 14.52
C GLU A 48 -9.19 13.14 14.09
N PRO A 49 -9.83 13.90 15.02
CA PRO A 49 -10.92 14.84 14.67
C PRO A 49 -10.56 15.87 13.59
N ARG A 50 -9.26 15.92 13.30
CA ARG A 50 -8.49 16.80 12.43
C ARG A 50 -8.37 16.30 10.98
N ILE A 51 -8.65 15.01 10.72
CA ILE A 51 -8.66 14.35 9.40
C ILE A 51 -10.03 13.70 9.20
N GLN A 52 -11.08 14.50 9.35
CA GLN A 52 -12.45 14.02 9.23
C GLN A 52 -13.30 15.07 8.52
N PRO A 53 -12.97 15.40 7.26
CA PRO A 53 -13.69 16.41 6.50
C PRO A 53 -15.19 16.11 6.50
N ARG A 54 -16.01 17.15 6.51
CA ARG A 54 -17.46 16.98 6.45
C ARG A 54 -17.91 16.20 5.21
N ALA A 55 -17.22 16.44 4.10
CA ALA A 55 -17.37 15.72 2.84
C ALA A 55 -16.06 15.72 2.04
N VAL A 56 -15.87 14.70 1.22
CA VAL A 56 -14.82 14.61 0.20
C VAL A 56 -15.46 14.75 -1.18
N ILE A 57 -14.99 15.74 -1.93
CA ILE A 57 -15.49 16.08 -3.27
C ILE A 57 -14.43 15.68 -4.29
N PHE A 58 -14.82 14.85 -5.25
CA PHE A 58 -14.00 14.38 -6.38
C PHE A 58 -14.49 15.06 -7.66
N PRO A 59 -13.94 16.24 -8.03
CA PRO A 59 -14.31 16.92 -9.26
C PRO A 59 -13.78 16.18 -10.48
N THR A 60 -14.51 16.25 -11.60
CA THR A 60 -14.05 15.66 -12.88
C THR A 60 -13.45 16.69 -13.84
N ASP A 61 -13.74 17.98 -13.63
CA ASP A 61 -13.31 19.05 -14.53
C ASP A 61 -13.15 20.42 -13.81
N ASP A 62 -12.73 21.45 -14.56
CA ASP A 62 -12.60 22.82 -14.07
C ASP A 62 -13.94 23.40 -13.56
N GLY A 63 -15.06 23.01 -14.16
CA GLY A 63 -16.40 23.46 -13.80
C GLY A 63 -16.83 22.97 -12.43
N ASP A 64 -16.53 21.71 -12.11
CA ASP A 64 -16.72 21.15 -10.77
C ASP A 64 -15.85 21.86 -9.73
N VAL A 65 -14.60 22.16 -10.06
CA VAL A 65 -13.73 22.91 -9.14
C VAL A 65 -14.32 24.30 -8.86
N LEU A 66 -14.77 25.03 -9.88
CA LEU A 66 -15.44 26.33 -9.71
C LEU A 66 -16.71 26.22 -8.86
N ARG A 67 -17.54 25.19 -9.08
CA ARG A 67 -18.74 24.92 -8.29
C ARG A 67 -18.40 24.62 -6.83
N ALA A 68 -17.36 23.84 -6.56
CA ALA A 68 -16.92 23.53 -5.20
C ALA A 68 -16.45 24.79 -4.45
N ILE A 69 -15.70 25.67 -5.15
CA ILE A 69 -15.27 26.96 -4.62
C ILE A 69 -16.48 27.86 -4.32
N GLN A 70 -17.44 27.95 -5.26
CA GLN A 70 -18.65 28.76 -5.08
C GLN A 70 -19.48 28.24 -3.91
N TYR A 71 -19.67 26.93 -3.82
CA TYR A 71 -20.34 26.27 -2.72
C TYR A 71 -19.71 26.58 -1.36
N ALA A 72 -18.38 26.55 -1.28
CA ALA A 72 -17.65 26.85 -0.05
C ALA A 72 -17.90 28.30 0.41
N LYS A 73 -17.94 29.26 -0.52
CA LYS A 73 -18.31 30.66 -0.22
C LYS A 73 -19.74 30.78 0.30
N ASP A 74 -20.69 30.20 -0.41
CA ASP A 74 -22.12 30.32 -0.11
C ASP A 74 -22.46 29.70 1.25
N ASN A 75 -21.76 28.64 1.62
CA ASN A 75 -21.95 27.90 2.88
C ASN A 75 -20.97 28.30 3.99
N LYS A 76 -20.04 29.23 3.72
CA LYS A 76 -19.01 29.70 4.66
C LYS A 76 -18.19 28.55 5.27
N VAL A 77 -17.79 27.60 4.43
CA VAL A 77 -16.91 26.48 4.80
C VAL A 77 -15.57 26.60 4.08
N GLY A 78 -14.50 26.06 4.66
CA GLY A 78 -13.20 26.01 4.02
C GLY A 78 -13.00 24.77 3.13
N ILE A 79 -12.06 24.85 2.20
CA ILE A 79 -11.61 23.78 1.30
C ILE A 79 -10.17 23.41 1.61
N ALA A 80 -9.92 22.12 1.87
CA ALA A 80 -8.58 21.53 1.82
C ALA A 80 -8.39 20.81 0.50
N VAL A 81 -7.37 21.20 -0.27
CA VAL A 81 -7.07 20.64 -1.59
C VAL A 81 -6.03 19.54 -1.47
N ARG A 82 -6.25 18.38 -2.09
CA ARG A 82 -5.23 17.34 -2.25
C ARG A 82 -5.21 16.74 -3.64
N THR A 83 -4.11 16.08 -3.98
CA THR A 83 -3.92 15.40 -5.27
C THR A 83 -3.58 13.91 -5.10
N GLY A 84 -3.47 13.37 -3.87
CA GLY A 84 -3.07 11.97 -3.64
C GLY A 84 -3.04 11.52 -2.19
N GLY A 85 -3.02 12.45 -1.22
CA GLY A 85 -3.19 12.13 0.20
C GLY A 85 -1.91 11.87 0.98
N HIS A 86 -0.72 11.99 0.37
CA HIS A 86 0.55 11.90 1.10
C HIS A 86 0.71 13.08 2.06
N SER A 87 0.74 12.82 3.38
CA SER A 87 1.06 13.87 4.35
C SER A 87 1.55 13.32 5.70
N TYR A 88 2.78 13.67 6.08
CA TYR A 88 3.36 13.25 7.36
C TYR A 88 2.68 13.84 8.60
N CYS A 89 1.82 14.85 8.45
CA CYS A 89 1.16 15.51 9.57
C CYS A 89 -0.34 15.70 9.31
N GLY A 90 -0.90 14.89 8.42
CA GLY A 90 -2.33 14.90 8.10
C GLY A 90 -2.83 16.17 7.39
N SER A 91 -1.93 17.06 6.97
CA SER A 91 -2.26 18.40 6.48
C SER A 91 -2.73 18.44 5.02
N SER A 92 -2.87 17.28 4.39
CA SER A 92 -3.60 17.17 3.11
C SER A 92 -5.12 17.06 3.29
N SER A 93 -5.62 17.06 4.54
CA SER A 93 -7.05 17.03 4.87
C SER A 93 -7.42 18.10 5.90
N THR A 94 -8.63 18.02 6.42
CA THR A 94 -9.23 19.01 7.33
C THR A 94 -10.24 18.38 8.30
N ASN A 95 -10.81 19.21 9.17
CA ASN A 95 -11.73 18.82 10.23
C ASN A 95 -13.19 18.67 9.74
N GLY A 96 -14.07 18.24 10.64
CA GLY A 96 -15.50 18.01 10.37
C GLY A 96 -16.37 19.23 10.04
N TYR A 97 -15.82 20.44 10.03
CA TYR A 97 -16.53 21.65 9.59
C TYR A 97 -16.30 21.96 8.10
N ASN A 98 -15.18 21.51 7.54
CA ASN A 98 -14.71 21.89 6.22
C ASN A 98 -14.87 20.74 5.21
N ILE A 99 -14.72 21.05 3.92
CA ILE A 99 -14.76 20.07 2.85
C ILE A 99 -13.35 19.79 2.29
N GLN A 100 -13.15 18.58 1.81
CA GLN A 100 -11.92 18.19 1.11
C GLN A 100 -12.20 18.12 -0.39
N LEU A 101 -11.35 18.77 -1.20
CA LEU A 101 -11.37 18.68 -2.65
C LEU A 101 -10.22 17.79 -3.10
N ASP A 102 -10.56 16.60 -3.61
CA ASP A 102 -9.62 15.56 -4.00
C ASP A 102 -9.48 15.49 -5.52
N LEU A 103 -8.34 15.98 -5.99
CA LEU A 103 -8.00 16.05 -7.41
C LEU A 103 -7.21 14.84 -7.91
N SER A 104 -7.09 13.77 -7.13
CA SER A 104 -6.21 12.63 -7.44
C SER A 104 -6.41 11.98 -8.81
N ARG A 105 -7.57 12.19 -9.43
CA ARG A 105 -7.91 11.65 -10.75
C ARG A 105 -8.40 12.71 -11.74
N THR A 106 -8.37 13.99 -11.38
CA THR A 106 -9.02 15.05 -12.16
C THR A 106 -8.16 15.53 -13.33
N TYR A 107 -6.85 15.74 -13.12
CA TYR A 107 -5.96 16.32 -14.13
C TYR A 107 -4.77 15.39 -14.37
N THR A 108 -4.95 14.45 -15.30
CA THR A 108 -3.97 13.40 -15.62
C THR A 108 -3.33 13.58 -17.00
N ASP A 109 -3.60 14.71 -17.67
CA ASP A 109 -3.06 15.02 -18.99
C ASP A 109 -1.54 15.18 -18.94
N PHE A 110 -0.87 14.87 -20.06
CA PHE A 110 0.57 14.99 -20.21
C PHE A 110 0.92 15.23 -21.67
N ASP A 111 1.50 16.39 -21.96
CA ASP A 111 1.74 16.88 -23.32
C ASP A 111 3.16 17.44 -23.46
N TRP A 112 3.85 16.98 -24.50
CA TRP A 112 5.22 17.37 -24.81
C TRP A 112 5.23 18.54 -25.78
N ASP A 113 6.11 19.52 -25.55
CA ASP A 113 6.45 20.51 -26.56
C ASP A 113 7.61 19.99 -27.43
N ASP A 114 7.27 19.42 -28.58
CA ASP A 114 8.23 18.89 -29.55
C ASP A 114 8.97 19.99 -30.31
N THR A 115 8.40 21.19 -30.41
CA THR A 115 9.00 22.36 -31.07
C THR A 115 10.26 22.86 -30.36
N VAL A 116 10.40 22.53 -29.07
CA VAL A 116 11.56 22.87 -28.24
C VAL A 116 12.39 21.62 -27.89
N ASN A 117 12.39 20.62 -28.77
CA ASN A 117 13.14 19.37 -28.61
C ASN A 117 12.86 18.69 -27.26
N PHE A 118 11.58 18.61 -26.87
CA PHE A 118 11.15 17.93 -25.64
C PHE A 118 11.83 18.48 -24.38
N THR A 119 12.17 19.78 -24.35
CA THR A 119 12.72 20.45 -23.15
C THR A 119 11.65 21.12 -22.29
N GLN A 120 10.39 21.10 -22.74
CA GLN A 120 9.23 21.51 -21.97
C GLN A 120 8.12 20.48 -22.05
N VAL A 121 7.40 20.34 -20.94
CA VAL A 121 6.25 19.44 -20.81
C VAL A 121 5.16 20.14 -20.02
N THR A 122 3.92 20.06 -20.50
CA THR A 122 2.73 20.53 -19.79
C THR A 122 1.93 19.33 -19.30
N LEU A 123 1.59 19.31 -18.01
CA LEU A 123 0.95 18.17 -17.39
C LEU A 123 0.01 18.57 -16.26
N GLY A 124 -0.99 17.72 -16.02
CA GLY A 124 -1.90 17.85 -14.90
C GLY A 124 -1.24 17.52 -13.57
N ILE A 125 -1.71 18.14 -12.48
CA ILE A 125 -1.11 17.96 -11.15
C ILE A 125 -1.38 16.60 -10.49
N SER A 126 -2.23 15.76 -11.10
CA SER A 126 -2.60 14.44 -10.62
C SER A 126 -1.63 13.36 -11.10
N ILE A 127 -0.61 13.70 -11.89
CA ILE A 127 0.47 12.77 -12.26
C ILE A 127 1.32 12.42 -11.03
N THR A 128 1.57 11.13 -10.81
CA THR A 128 2.48 10.63 -9.76
C THR A 128 3.94 10.83 -10.13
N LEU A 129 4.86 10.89 -9.15
CA LEU A 129 6.30 11.02 -9.41
C LEU A 129 6.85 9.85 -10.22
N SER A 130 6.37 8.62 -9.99
CA SER A 130 6.77 7.45 -10.79
C SER A 130 6.35 7.59 -12.26
N ARG A 131 5.11 8.02 -12.51
CA ARG A 131 4.61 8.24 -13.87
C ARG A 131 5.31 9.39 -14.57
N LEU A 132 5.65 10.46 -13.84
CA LEU A 132 6.48 11.55 -14.35
C LEU A 132 7.85 11.01 -14.78
N GLN A 133 8.58 10.34 -13.88
CA GLN A 133 9.93 9.85 -14.20
C GLN A 133 9.94 8.87 -15.37
N SER A 134 9.01 7.91 -15.42
CA SER A 134 8.89 6.98 -16.54
C SER A 134 8.71 7.71 -17.88
N LYS A 135 7.83 8.72 -17.94
CA LYS A 135 7.62 9.51 -19.16
C LYS A 135 8.81 10.37 -19.56
N LEU A 136 9.56 10.91 -18.58
CA LEU A 136 10.78 11.68 -18.84
C LEU A 136 11.91 10.77 -19.34
N ARG A 137 12.10 9.62 -18.71
CA ARG A 137 13.09 8.60 -19.09
C ARG A 137 12.93 8.15 -20.54
N ASN A 138 11.71 7.91 -21.01
CA ASN A 138 11.42 7.55 -22.40
C ASN A 138 11.84 8.61 -23.44
N LYS A 139 12.19 9.82 -23.00
CA LYS A 139 12.71 10.90 -23.85
C LYS A 139 14.15 11.30 -23.50
N ASN A 140 14.85 10.51 -22.69
CA ASN A 140 16.17 10.84 -22.16
C ASN A 140 16.16 12.23 -21.49
N ARG A 141 15.11 12.44 -20.67
CA ARG A 141 14.88 13.66 -19.90
C ARG A 141 14.80 13.32 -18.42
N PHE A 142 15.09 14.30 -17.58
CA PHE A 142 14.96 14.17 -16.15
C PHE A 142 14.70 15.52 -15.47
N ILE A 143 14.35 15.47 -14.19
CA ILE A 143 14.15 16.64 -13.32
C ILE A 143 14.39 16.22 -11.86
N PRO A 144 14.95 17.10 -11.00
CA PRO A 144 15.01 16.82 -9.57
C PRO A 144 13.60 16.68 -8.99
N THR A 145 13.37 15.59 -8.25
CA THR A 145 12.10 15.31 -7.56
C THR A 145 12.32 14.39 -6.36
N GLY A 146 11.27 14.13 -5.59
CA GLY A 146 11.29 13.27 -4.41
C GLY A 146 11.36 11.76 -4.70
N GLN A 147 11.46 10.96 -3.64
CA GLN A 147 11.73 9.51 -3.72
C GLN A 147 10.46 8.64 -3.73
N CYS A 148 9.28 9.19 -3.46
CA CYS A 148 8.08 8.39 -3.20
C CYS A 148 7.22 8.24 -4.46
N SER A 149 7.11 7.02 -5.03
CA SER A 149 6.43 6.76 -6.33
C SER A 149 5.05 7.38 -6.43
N TYR A 150 4.24 7.22 -5.39
CA TYR A 150 2.81 7.55 -5.39
C TYR A 150 2.51 9.03 -5.17
N VAL A 151 3.52 9.83 -4.81
CA VAL A 151 3.29 11.25 -4.54
C VAL A 151 2.84 11.93 -5.83
N ASN A 152 1.69 12.59 -5.80
CA ASN A 152 1.23 13.36 -6.95
C ASN A 152 1.92 14.72 -6.99
N LEU A 153 2.12 15.23 -8.20
CA LEU A 153 2.90 16.42 -8.49
C LEU A 153 2.41 17.67 -7.76
N GLY A 154 1.10 17.86 -7.61
CA GLY A 154 0.52 19.09 -7.04
C GLY A 154 1.08 19.49 -5.67
N GLY A 155 0.82 18.69 -4.63
CA GLY A 155 1.31 18.98 -3.29
C GLY A 155 2.85 18.99 -3.19
N HIS A 156 3.51 18.13 -3.95
CA HIS A 156 4.98 18.05 -3.99
C HIS A 156 5.60 19.34 -4.54
N LEU A 157 5.06 19.84 -5.65
CA LEU A 157 5.50 21.07 -6.30
C LEU A 157 5.36 22.29 -5.38
N HIS A 158 4.20 22.45 -4.74
CA HIS A 158 3.88 23.62 -3.91
C HIS A 158 4.77 23.73 -2.66
N THR A 159 5.39 22.62 -2.24
CA THR A 159 6.30 22.57 -1.08
C THR A 159 7.78 22.63 -1.49
N GLY A 160 8.05 22.91 -2.77
CA GLY A 160 9.39 23.02 -3.35
C GLY A 160 9.81 21.79 -4.15
N GLY A 161 9.26 20.61 -3.86
CA GLY A 161 9.66 19.37 -4.54
C GLY A 161 11.09 18.95 -4.20
N TYR A 162 11.39 18.87 -2.90
CA TYR A 162 12.67 18.44 -2.35
C TYR A 162 12.99 16.98 -2.68
N GLY A 163 14.25 16.69 -2.99
CA GLY A 163 14.71 15.38 -3.43
C GLY A 163 16.22 15.17 -3.36
N GLN A 164 16.67 14.01 -3.86
CA GLN A 164 18.08 13.57 -3.75
C GLN A 164 19.08 14.45 -4.46
N GLN A 165 18.63 15.11 -5.52
CA GLN A 165 19.44 15.90 -6.44
C GLN A 165 19.48 17.38 -6.04
N ALA A 166 19.05 17.71 -4.83
CA ALA A 166 18.89 19.09 -4.40
C ALA A 166 20.21 19.88 -4.50
N ARG A 167 21.36 19.29 -4.15
CA ARG A 167 22.64 20.01 -4.21
C ARG A 167 23.05 20.26 -5.66
N ALA A 168 22.97 19.24 -6.52
CA ALA A 168 23.39 19.31 -7.92
C ALA A 168 22.44 20.05 -8.87
N PHE A 169 21.14 20.04 -8.61
CA PHE A 169 20.13 20.56 -9.53
C PHE A 169 19.12 21.52 -8.87
N GLY A 170 19.08 21.61 -7.55
CA GLY A 170 18.09 22.43 -6.83
C GLY A 170 16.76 21.71 -6.67
N LEU A 171 15.69 22.49 -6.58
CA LEU A 171 14.34 21.99 -6.29
C LEU A 171 13.52 21.83 -7.57
N LEU A 172 12.53 20.94 -7.57
CA LEU A 172 11.58 20.79 -8.68
C LEU A 172 10.92 22.14 -9.03
N ALA A 173 10.57 22.93 -8.01
CA ALA A 173 9.95 24.24 -8.19
C ALA A 173 10.80 25.23 -9.03
N ASP A 174 12.12 25.06 -9.09
CA ASP A 174 13.02 25.93 -9.86
C ASP A 174 12.84 25.78 -11.37
N TYR A 175 12.19 24.71 -11.80
CA TYR A 175 11.98 24.32 -13.20
C TYR A 175 10.60 24.67 -13.74
N VAL A 176 9.71 25.19 -12.89
CA VAL A 176 8.37 25.62 -13.30
C VAL A 176 8.47 26.84 -14.21
N GLN A 177 7.74 26.80 -15.32
CA GLN A 177 7.61 27.91 -16.28
C GLN A 177 6.28 28.65 -16.12
N LYS A 178 5.19 27.91 -15.89
CA LYS A 178 3.85 28.46 -15.63
C LYS A 178 2.99 27.45 -14.88
N VAL A 179 2.00 27.94 -14.14
CA VAL A 179 0.99 27.12 -13.44
C VAL A 179 -0.41 27.56 -13.84
N ARG A 180 -1.31 26.61 -14.04
CA ARG A 180 -2.74 26.88 -14.28
C ARG A 180 -3.48 26.79 -12.95
N ILE A 181 -4.18 27.85 -12.55
CA ILE A 181 -4.83 27.95 -11.24
C ILE A 181 -6.25 28.49 -11.34
N ILE A 182 -7.09 28.10 -10.37
CA ILE A 182 -8.40 28.65 -10.08
C ILE A 182 -8.39 29.20 -8.64
N THR A 183 -8.37 30.52 -8.49
CA THR A 183 -8.46 31.18 -7.17
C THR A 183 -9.91 31.38 -6.74
N ALA A 184 -10.15 31.92 -5.54
CA ALA A 184 -11.51 32.17 -5.09
C ALA A 184 -12.18 33.32 -5.83
N VAL A 185 -11.43 34.23 -6.47
CA VAL A 185 -12.00 35.36 -7.22
C VAL A 185 -12.18 35.06 -8.71
N ASP A 186 -11.57 34.00 -9.21
CA ASP A 186 -11.61 33.63 -10.62
C ASP A 186 -12.97 33.05 -11.03
N LYS A 187 -13.41 33.38 -12.25
CA LYS A 187 -14.58 32.77 -12.90
C LYS A 187 -14.22 31.61 -13.83
N LYS A 188 -12.93 31.47 -14.15
CA LYS A 188 -12.36 30.43 -15.01
C LYS A 188 -10.88 30.23 -14.67
N PRO A 189 -10.30 29.06 -14.96
CA PRO A 189 -8.86 28.84 -14.79
C PRO A 189 -8.03 29.81 -15.63
N ARG A 190 -6.86 30.19 -15.12
CA ARG A 190 -5.89 31.02 -15.81
C ARG A 190 -4.46 30.51 -15.63
N TRP A 191 -3.60 30.83 -16.58
CA TRP A 191 -2.16 30.60 -16.46
C TRP A 191 -1.51 31.76 -15.70
N VAL A 192 -0.60 31.41 -14.80
CA VAL A 192 0.28 32.33 -14.06
C VAL A 192 1.70 32.02 -14.51
N HIS A 193 2.34 33.00 -15.14
CA HIS A 193 3.64 32.83 -15.78
C HIS A 193 4.78 33.30 -14.87
N ARG A 194 5.90 32.57 -14.93
CA ARG A 194 7.13 32.90 -14.20
C ARG A 194 7.63 34.32 -14.50
N ASP A 195 7.70 34.67 -15.79
CA ASP A 195 8.41 35.87 -16.26
C ASP A 195 7.48 37.04 -16.62
N VAL A 196 6.20 36.97 -16.26
CA VAL A 196 5.23 38.06 -16.48
C VAL A 196 5.10 38.90 -15.21
N GLU A 197 5.39 40.21 -15.30
CA GLU A 197 5.48 41.11 -14.14
C GLU A 197 4.24 41.09 -13.24
N GLY A 198 3.03 41.09 -13.83
CA GLY A 198 1.77 41.01 -13.07
C GLY A 198 1.51 39.69 -12.36
N ASP A 199 2.18 38.61 -12.79
CA ASP A 199 2.01 37.26 -12.25
C ASP A 199 3.04 36.92 -11.16
N LYS A 200 4.21 37.56 -11.17
CA LYS A 200 5.36 37.22 -10.31
C LYS A 200 5.01 37.06 -8.83
N ARG A 201 4.17 37.94 -8.29
CA ARG A 201 3.78 37.90 -6.87
C ARG A 201 2.98 36.63 -6.53
N LEU A 202 2.04 36.25 -7.39
CA LEU A 202 1.24 35.04 -7.20
C LEU A 202 2.05 33.78 -7.54
N PHE A 203 2.83 33.81 -8.62
CA PHE A 203 3.72 32.71 -8.99
C PHE A 203 4.63 32.31 -7.83
N ARG A 204 5.32 33.31 -7.25
CA ARG A 204 6.19 33.12 -6.08
C ARG A 204 5.44 32.56 -4.86
N ALA A 205 4.22 33.03 -4.63
CA ALA A 205 3.42 32.59 -3.48
C ALA A 205 2.90 31.14 -3.64
N ILE A 206 2.60 30.69 -4.87
CA ILE A 206 2.21 29.31 -5.14
C ILE A 206 3.37 28.35 -4.86
N LEU A 207 4.60 28.74 -5.23
CA LEU A 207 5.82 27.95 -5.04
C LEU A 207 6.45 28.22 -3.66
N GLY A 208 5.81 27.73 -2.60
CA GLY A 208 6.31 27.80 -1.23
C GLY A 208 5.33 28.32 -0.18
N GLY A 209 4.15 28.79 -0.59
CA GLY A 209 3.12 29.32 0.30
C GLY A 209 2.08 28.30 0.75
N SER A 210 2.45 27.02 0.86
CA SER A 210 1.62 25.88 1.25
C SER A 210 0.59 25.38 0.20
N PRO A 211 0.39 24.05 0.05
CA PRO A 211 -0.55 23.49 -0.91
C PRO A 211 -1.99 24.00 -0.73
N GLY A 212 -2.59 24.42 -1.84
CA GLY A 212 -3.98 24.86 -1.90
C GLY A 212 -4.27 26.23 -1.28
N ASN A 213 -3.27 26.98 -0.82
CA ASN A 213 -3.47 28.22 -0.05
C ASN A 213 -4.04 29.39 -0.88
N TYR A 214 -3.66 29.55 -2.16
CA TYR A 214 -4.15 30.67 -2.98
C TYR A 214 -5.22 30.26 -4.01
N GLY A 215 -5.50 28.97 -4.11
CA GLY A 215 -6.36 28.41 -5.14
C GLY A 215 -6.06 26.96 -5.45
N VAL A 216 -6.82 26.42 -6.40
CA VAL A 216 -6.64 25.07 -6.94
C VAL A 216 -5.74 25.14 -8.17
N VAL A 217 -4.51 24.66 -8.05
CA VAL A 217 -3.63 24.46 -9.21
C VAL A 217 -4.07 23.19 -9.93
N THR A 218 -4.26 23.28 -11.25
CA THR A 218 -4.76 22.17 -12.08
C THR A 218 -3.67 21.60 -13.00
N HIS A 219 -2.78 22.46 -13.52
CA HIS A 219 -1.71 22.06 -14.43
C HIS A 219 -0.43 22.86 -14.19
N VAL A 220 0.68 22.34 -14.69
CA VAL A 220 1.99 22.98 -14.67
C VAL A 220 2.71 22.76 -15.99
N THR A 221 3.55 23.71 -16.39
CA THR A 221 4.56 23.49 -17.44
C THR A 221 5.94 23.49 -16.79
N LEU A 222 6.69 22.42 -17.02
CA LEU A 222 8.04 22.21 -16.48
C LEU A 222 9.07 22.32 -17.61
N LYS A 223 10.21 22.95 -17.31
CA LYS A 223 11.43 22.82 -18.10
C LYS A 223 12.18 21.58 -17.62
N VAL A 224 12.46 20.64 -18.51
CA VAL A 224 13.15 19.38 -18.17
C VAL A 224 14.59 19.41 -18.66
N LEU A 225 15.45 18.61 -18.02
CA LEU A 225 16.86 18.48 -18.33
C LEU A 225 17.12 17.31 -19.28
N LYS A 226 18.23 17.34 -20.01
CA LYS A 226 18.61 16.33 -21.01
C LYS A 226 19.80 15.51 -20.50
N ASP A 227 19.79 14.20 -20.71
CA ASP A 227 20.91 13.34 -20.30
C ASP A 227 22.23 13.71 -20.99
N GLU A 228 22.17 14.08 -22.28
CA GLU A 228 23.34 14.48 -23.08
C GLU A 228 24.09 15.71 -22.53
N ASP A 229 23.43 16.56 -21.74
CA ASP A 229 24.07 17.72 -21.10
C ASP A 229 24.87 17.30 -19.85
N HIS A 230 24.70 16.07 -19.38
CA HIS A 230 25.30 15.52 -18.16
C HIS A 230 25.99 14.16 -18.42
N PRO A 231 26.86 14.08 -19.44
CA PRO A 231 27.44 12.81 -19.86
C PRO A 231 28.35 12.24 -18.78
N LYS A 232 28.44 10.91 -18.70
CA LYS A 232 29.30 10.22 -17.74
C LYS A 232 28.94 10.48 -16.27
N SER A 233 27.70 10.84 -15.94
CA SER A 233 27.25 10.89 -14.54
C SER A 233 27.31 9.49 -13.88
N ARG A 234 27.41 9.46 -12.54
CA ARG A 234 27.67 8.25 -11.72
C ARG A 234 26.71 8.17 -10.54
N GLY A 235 26.34 6.96 -10.11
CA GLY A 235 25.47 6.75 -8.96
C GLY A 235 25.80 5.48 -8.17
N LEU A 236 25.62 5.55 -6.86
CA LEU A 236 25.73 4.45 -5.91
C LEU A 236 24.49 4.42 -5.03
N ARG A 237 23.84 3.26 -4.98
CA ARG A 237 22.74 2.99 -4.06
C ARG A 237 23.09 1.80 -3.19
N GLY A 238 22.79 1.85 -1.90
CA GLY A 238 23.16 0.74 -1.04
C GLY A 238 22.51 0.66 0.32
N VAL A 239 22.70 -0.50 0.97
CA VAL A 239 22.21 -0.80 2.31
C VAL A 239 23.35 -1.42 3.13
N PHE A 240 23.66 -0.82 4.27
CA PHE A 240 24.61 -1.32 5.25
C PHE A 240 23.90 -1.74 6.52
N ARG A 241 24.43 -2.75 7.20
CA ARG A 241 24.02 -3.07 8.57
C ARG A 241 24.36 -1.90 9.49
N TYR A 242 23.43 -1.52 10.36
CA TYR A 242 23.70 -0.50 11.36
C TYR A 242 24.78 -0.96 12.35
N SER A 243 25.73 -0.08 12.60
CA SER A 243 26.46 0.03 13.85
C SER A 243 26.69 1.52 14.10
N GLU A 244 26.81 1.93 15.37
CA GLU A 244 27.13 3.32 15.73
C GLU A 244 28.37 3.83 14.96
N ALA A 245 29.41 3.00 14.86
CA ALA A 245 30.64 3.32 14.15
C ALA A 245 30.45 3.46 12.63
N THR A 246 29.68 2.57 12.00
CA THR A 246 29.39 2.62 10.55
C THR A 246 28.61 3.87 10.21
N LEU A 247 27.53 4.15 10.97
CA LEU A 247 26.72 5.35 10.75
C LEU A 247 27.59 6.61 10.88
N LYS A 248 28.36 6.71 11.97
CA LYS A 248 29.26 7.83 12.19
C LYS A 248 30.22 8.04 11.02
N LYS A 249 30.91 6.99 10.55
CA LYS A 249 31.87 7.10 9.44
C LYS A 249 31.22 7.58 8.13
N ILE A 250 30.02 7.09 7.80
CA ILE A 250 29.29 7.52 6.61
C ILE A 250 28.85 8.99 6.75
N LEU A 251 28.37 9.39 7.93
CA LEU A 251 28.03 10.79 8.21
C LEU A 251 29.27 11.70 8.20
N ASP A 252 30.45 11.20 8.58
CA ASP A 252 31.71 11.95 8.46
C ASP A 252 32.03 12.23 6.98
N VAL A 253 31.79 11.28 6.06
CA VAL A 253 31.94 11.52 4.61
C VAL A 253 30.99 12.61 4.12
N MET A 254 29.74 12.63 4.60
CA MET A 254 28.78 13.68 4.26
C MET A 254 29.23 15.06 4.71
N VAL A 255 29.75 15.18 5.94
CA VAL A 255 30.21 16.47 6.49
C VAL A 255 31.46 16.98 5.76
N LYS A 256 32.33 16.09 5.28
CA LYS A 256 33.48 16.46 4.42
C LYS A 256 33.07 17.07 3.07
N GLN A 257 31.84 16.85 2.59
CA GLN A 257 31.36 17.47 1.33
C GLN A 257 31.34 19.02 1.39
N ASP A 258 31.56 19.60 2.57
CA ASP A 258 31.63 21.03 2.81
C ASP A 258 33.04 21.59 3.09
N ASP A 259 34.09 20.84 2.80
CA ASP A 259 35.44 21.34 3.06
C ASP A 259 35.89 22.33 1.97
N THR A 260 35.67 23.63 2.25
CA THR A 260 36.21 24.87 1.63
C THR A 260 35.49 25.48 0.42
N GLU A 261 35.76 26.77 0.18
CA GLU A 261 35.08 27.71 -0.74
C GLU A 261 35.01 27.27 -2.22
N ASP A 262 35.64 26.17 -2.60
CA ASP A 262 35.83 25.68 -3.98
C ASP A 262 35.26 24.27 -4.25
N THR A 263 34.53 23.65 -3.32
CA THR A 263 33.92 22.33 -3.57
C THR A 263 32.81 22.40 -4.62
N ALA A 264 32.90 21.53 -5.62
CA ALA A 264 31.92 21.45 -6.68
C ALA A 264 30.54 21.03 -6.12
N GLY A 265 29.49 21.65 -6.68
CA GLY A 265 28.10 21.44 -6.25
C GLY A 265 27.46 20.21 -6.88
N ASP A 266 28.25 19.26 -7.37
CA ASP A 266 27.90 18.20 -8.31
C ASP A 266 27.79 16.80 -7.69
N TYR A 267 28.14 16.65 -6.41
CA TYR A 267 27.92 15.44 -5.63
C TYR A 267 26.70 15.58 -4.72
N ASP A 268 25.85 14.56 -4.66
CA ASP A 268 24.78 14.44 -3.67
C ASP A 268 24.99 13.18 -2.80
N LEU A 269 24.75 13.29 -1.49
CA LEU A 269 24.71 12.16 -0.56
C LEU A 269 23.47 12.26 0.32
N ILE A 270 22.66 11.20 0.32
CA ILE A 270 21.63 10.97 1.32
C ILE A 270 21.93 9.70 2.08
N VAL A 271 21.80 9.80 3.39
CA VAL A 271 21.88 8.68 4.32
C VAL A 271 20.52 8.58 5.00
N SER A 272 19.86 7.44 4.88
CA SER A 272 18.63 7.14 5.59
C SER A 272 18.89 6.02 6.60
N LEU A 273 18.30 6.12 7.78
CA LEU A 273 18.35 5.11 8.82
C LEU A 273 16.93 4.59 9.01
N VAL A 274 16.76 3.27 9.04
CA VAL A 274 15.44 2.67 9.26
C VAL A 274 15.59 1.49 10.22
N SER A 275 14.85 1.53 11.33
CA SER A 275 14.67 0.34 12.18
C SER A 275 13.95 -0.74 11.38
N LYS A 276 14.57 -1.93 11.29
CA LYS A 276 13.93 -3.08 10.63
C LYS A 276 12.67 -3.47 11.40
N ARG A 277 11.57 -3.63 10.67
CA ARG A 277 10.23 -3.90 11.21
C ARG A 277 9.83 -5.38 11.15
N ASP A 278 10.73 -6.29 10.77
CA ASP A 278 10.39 -7.69 10.51
C ASP A 278 9.71 -8.30 11.74
N GLU A 279 8.39 -8.51 11.63
CA GLU A 279 7.55 -9.16 12.64
C GLU A 279 7.82 -10.67 12.71
N GLU A 280 8.88 -11.19 12.07
CA GLU A 280 9.18 -12.63 11.98
C GLU A 280 10.30 -13.11 12.91
N GLU A 281 11.26 -12.26 13.33
CA GLU A 281 12.37 -12.66 14.21
C GLU A 281 12.54 -11.74 15.44
N ASP A 282 12.98 -12.32 16.57
CA ASP A 282 13.46 -11.57 17.73
C ASP A 282 14.75 -10.79 17.35
N ARG A 283 14.51 -9.57 16.87
CA ARG A 283 15.42 -8.48 16.45
C ARG A 283 16.15 -8.65 15.11
N PRO A 284 15.96 -7.67 14.23
CA PRO A 284 17.00 -7.27 13.29
C PRO A 284 17.60 -5.91 13.68
N ALA A 285 18.92 -5.75 13.55
CA ALA A 285 19.58 -4.44 13.66
C ALA A 285 19.00 -3.45 12.64
N SER A 286 18.95 -2.15 12.98
CA SER A 286 18.64 -1.08 12.03
C SER A 286 19.46 -1.19 10.73
N ALA A 287 18.97 -0.58 9.65
CA ALA A 287 19.66 -0.52 8.38
C ALA A 287 20.01 0.93 7.99
N ILE A 288 21.18 1.11 7.40
CA ILE A 288 21.64 2.38 6.84
C ILE A 288 21.51 2.29 5.32
N VAL A 289 20.59 3.05 4.74
CA VAL A 289 20.37 3.12 3.29
C VAL A 289 21.04 4.37 2.74
N ILE A 290 21.83 4.24 1.68
CA ILE A 290 22.53 5.35 1.05
C ILE A 290 22.09 5.57 -0.40
N PHE A 291 22.12 6.83 -0.79
CA PHE A 291 22.02 7.30 -2.17
C PHE A 291 23.14 8.30 -2.38
N ALA A 292 24.03 8.00 -3.32
CA ALA A 292 25.13 8.88 -3.66
C ALA A 292 25.15 9.05 -5.18
N GLN A 293 25.41 10.25 -5.65
CA GLN A 293 25.61 10.51 -7.07
C GLN A 293 26.67 11.57 -7.31
N TRP A 294 27.27 11.51 -8.49
CA TRP A 294 27.99 12.60 -9.10
C TRP A 294 27.34 12.94 -10.43
N ALA A 295 26.89 14.18 -10.58
CA ALA A 295 26.27 14.69 -11.79
C ALA A 295 27.28 15.55 -12.56
N ASN A 296 27.55 15.24 -13.82
CA ASN A 296 28.44 16.08 -14.62
C ASN A 296 27.76 17.42 -14.95
N LEU A 297 28.16 18.52 -14.30
CA LEU A 297 27.57 19.84 -14.53
C LEU A 297 28.35 20.70 -15.56
N GLY A 298 29.59 20.29 -15.90
CA GLY A 298 30.51 21.01 -16.77
C GLY A 298 30.67 20.42 -18.18
N GLY A 299 29.93 19.36 -18.51
CA GLY A 299 29.95 18.71 -19.82
C GLY A 299 31.22 17.88 -20.08
N GLY A 300 31.62 17.73 -21.34
CA GLY A 300 32.70 16.81 -21.74
C GLY A 300 34.10 17.10 -21.17
N GLY A 301 34.32 18.30 -20.61
CA GLY A 301 35.61 18.73 -20.03
C GLY A 301 35.76 18.50 -18.53
N GLN A 302 34.70 18.12 -17.80
CA GLN A 302 34.76 17.88 -16.36
C GLN A 302 35.24 16.45 -16.05
N SER A 303 36.19 16.31 -15.13
CA SER A 303 36.72 15.01 -14.69
C SER A 303 36.10 14.54 -13.38
N TYR A 304 35.78 13.25 -13.33
CA TYR A 304 35.27 12.55 -12.15
C TYR A 304 36.41 12.04 -11.24
N SER A 305 36.17 11.99 -9.93
CA SER A 305 37.05 11.33 -8.94
C SER A 305 36.28 10.28 -8.14
N SER A 306 36.78 9.04 -8.10
CA SER A 306 36.15 7.93 -7.38
C SER A 306 36.20 8.05 -5.86
N THR A 307 37.08 8.91 -5.33
CA THR A 307 37.38 9.01 -3.88
C THR A 307 36.11 9.14 -3.03
N PHE A 308 35.13 9.91 -3.50
CA PHE A 308 33.87 10.10 -2.77
C PHE A 308 33.10 8.78 -2.59
N PHE A 309 32.97 7.98 -3.64
CA PHE A 309 32.28 6.68 -3.56
C PHE A 309 33.12 5.63 -2.82
N ASP A 310 34.44 5.65 -3.03
CA ASP A 310 35.38 4.75 -2.33
C ASP A 310 35.34 4.95 -0.81
N GLU A 311 35.29 6.20 -0.33
CA GLU A 311 35.19 6.52 1.10
C GLU A 311 33.86 6.00 1.70
N ILE A 312 32.75 6.12 0.97
CA ILE A 312 31.44 5.62 1.41
C ILE A 312 31.47 4.09 1.54
N LEU A 313 32.00 3.40 0.53
CA LEU A 313 32.10 1.94 0.53
C LEU A 313 33.04 1.44 1.65
N ALA A 314 34.17 2.11 1.86
CA ALA A 314 35.09 1.80 2.94
C ALA A 314 34.46 2.02 4.32
N ALA A 315 33.69 3.09 4.51
CA ALA A 315 32.95 3.37 5.74
C ALA A 315 31.92 2.29 6.06
N GLY A 316 31.29 1.71 5.04
CA GLY A 316 30.29 0.65 5.13
C GLY A 316 30.82 -0.78 5.37
N GLY A 317 32.15 -0.98 5.44
CA GLY A 317 32.76 -2.30 5.61
C GLY A 317 33.11 -3.02 4.29
N GLY A 318 33.11 -2.29 3.17
CA GLY A 318 33.45 -2.81 1.84
C GLY A 318 32.25 -3.35 1.04
N PRO A 319 32.46 -3.72 -0.23
CA PRO A 319 31.39 -4.11 -1.15
C PRO A 319 30.67 -5.42 -0.78
N ASN A 320 31.24 -6.22 0.14
CA ASN A 320 30.73 -7.54 0.52
C ASN A 320 29.72 -7.54 1.68
N TYR A 321 29.51 -6.41 2.37
CA TYR A 321 28.55 -6.28 3.49
C TYR A 321 27.19 -5.69 3.05
N PHE A 322 26.89 -5.85 1.77
CA PHE A 322 25.64 -5.43 1.13
C PHE A 322 24.63 -6.57 1.16
N ALA A 323 23.49 -6.35 1.82
CA ALA A 323 22.32 -7.19 1.62
C ALA A 323 21.57 -6.71 0.36
N ASP A 324 21.32 -7.62 -0.58
CA ASP A 324 20.48 -7.39 -1.75
C ASP A 324 19.03 -7.18 -1.30
N PHE A 325 18.71 -5.96 -0.87
CA PHE A 325 17.36 -5.52 -0.54
C PHE A 325 16.69 -5.08 -1.84
N HIS A 326 15.72 -5.86 -2.33
CA HIS A 326 14.86 -5.52 -3.47
C HIS A 326 15.57 -5.23 -4.80
N GLY A 327 16.82 -5.67 -4.98
CA GLY A 327 17.43 -5.65 -6.31
C GLY A 327 17.91 -4.31 -6.79
N LEU A 328 18.38 -3.53 -5.84
CA LEU A 328 18.97 -2.25 -6.11
C LEU A 328 20.45 -2.49 -6.38
N ARG A 329 20.85 -2.49 -7.66
CA ARG A 329 22.27 -2.57 -8.02
C ARG A 329 22.61 -1.50 -9.07
N LEU A 330 22.97 -0.32 -8.58
CA LEU A 330 24.01 0.50 -9.20
C LEU A 330 25.19 0.46 -8.23
N LEU A 331 26.23 -0.30 -8.58
CA LEU A 331 27.42 -0.46 -7.75
C LEU A 331 28.63 -0.01 -8.55
N GLY A 332 29.28 1.06 -8.08
CA GLY A 332 30.60 1.47 -8.52
C GLY A 332 30.62 2.70 -9.42
N ASP A 333 31.77 2.89 -10.08
CA ASP A 333 32.10 4.04 -10.93
C ASP A 333 31.52 3.91 -12.35
N GLU A 334 30.40 3.23 -12.52
CA GLU A 334 29.78 3.00 -13.83
C GLU A 334 28.93 4.19 -14.26
N HIS A 335 29.01 4.53 -15.55
CA HIS A 335 28.17 5.57 -16.12
C HIS A 335 26.71 5.12 -16.10
N VAL A 336 25.85 6.00 -15.62
CA VAL A 336 24.41 5.89 -15.76
C VAL A 336 23.86 7.23 -16.25
N ASP A 337 22.88 7.20 -17.13
CA ASP A 337 22.18 8.42 -17.56
C ASP A 337 21.41 9.04 -16.39
N MET A 338 21.26 10.37 -16.40
CA MET A 338 20.62 11.06 -15.28
C MET A 338 19.14 10.68 -15.16
N SER A 339 18.45 10.43 -16.27
CA SER A 339 17.07 9.94 -16.29
C SER A 339 16.91 8.54 -15.68
N ASP A 340 17.88 7.66 -15.91
CA ASP A 340 17.98 6.35 -15.27
C ASP A 340 18.24 6.50 -13.76
N LEU A 341 19.24 7.32 -13.38
CA LEU A 341 19.53 7.61 -11.97
C LEU A 341 18.29 8.16 -11.24
N CYS A 342 17.62 9.16 -11.83
CA CYS A 342 16.38 9.73 -11.32
C CYS A 342 15.27 8.69 -11.12
N SER A 343 15.19 7.71 -12.01
CA SER A 343 14.22 6.61 -11.89
C SER A 343 14.59 5.67 -10.73
N HIS A 344 15.86 5.31 -10.58
CA HIS A 344 16.36 4.51 -9.45
C HIS A 344 16.27 5.22 -8.10
N TRP A 345 16.14 6.55 -8.09
CA TRP A 345 15.92 7.36 -6.90
C TRP A 345 14.47 7.30 -6.39
N VAL A 346 13.53 6.81 -7.18
CA VAL A 346 12.14 6.63 -6.75
C VAL A 346 11.91 5.19 -6.24
N PHE A 347 11.36 5.04 -5.03
CA PHE A 347 11.02 3.74 -4.45
C PHE A 347 9.71 3.21 -5.00
N SER A 348 9.69 1.96 -5.44
CA SER A 348 8.49 1.27 -5.94
C SER A 348 7.45 0.99 -4.84
N MET A 349 7.84 1.01 -3.57
CA MET A 349 6.95 0.75 -2.43
C MET A 349 6.25 2.01 -1.90
N VAL A 350 5.02 1.84 -1.40
CA VAL A 350 4.31 2.88 -0.65
C VAL A 350 5.02 3.07 0.69
N ARG A 351 5.44 4.30 0.98
CA ARG A 351 6.08 4.64 2.26
C ARG A 351 5.02 4.83 3.35
N GLU A 352 4.54 3.74 3.94
CA GLU A 352 3.50 3.78 4.99
C GLU A 352 4.06 3.79 6.42
N TYR A 353 3.48 4.64 7.27
CA TYR A 353 3.81 4.75 8.68
C TYR A 353 2.69 4.19 9.55
N GLN A 354 2.79 2.90 9.85
CA GLN A 354 1.78 2.15 10.60
C GLN A 354 1.85 2.36 12.12
N LEU A 355 2.85 3.07 12.62
CA LEU A 355 3.01 3.40 14.04
C LEU A 355 2.85 4.90 14.26
N PRO A 356 2.39 5.31 15.46
CA PRO A 356 2.45 6.69 15.86
C PRO A 356 3.89 7.20 16.02
N TYR A 357 4.12 8.50 15.81
CA TYR A 357 5.47 9.07 15.82
C TYR A 357 5.53 10.56 16.17
N TYR A 358 6.70 10.97 16.67
CA TYR A 358 7.12 12.36 16.70
C TYR A 358 8.07 12.61 15.54
N LYS A 359 7.60 13.38 14.54
CA LYS A 359 8.45 13.82 13.44
C LYS A 359 9.35 14.95 13.92
N ARG A 360 10.62 14.94 13.52
CA ARG A 360 11.55 16.05 13.76
C ARG A 360 12.44 16.24 12.56
N LEU A 361 12.29 17.37 11.88
CA LEU A 361 13.14 17.82 10.79
C LEU A 361 13.84 19.10 11.21
N TYR A 362 15.17 19.07 11.13
CA TYR A 362 16.05 20.20 11.38
C TYR A 362 16.67 20.64 10.07
N LEU A 363 16.61 21.94 9.81
CA LEU A 363 17.39 22.58 8.74
C LEU A 363 18.46 23.45 9.37
N SER A 364 19.59 23.56 8.68
CA SER A 364 20.71 24.28 9.21
C SER A 364 21.53 25.01 8.16
N ASN A 365 21.98 26.21 8.51
CA ASN A 365 23.02 26.99 7.85
C ASN A 365 24.45 26.66 8.33
N SER A 366 24.61 25.76 9.29
CA SER A 366 25.91 25.32 9.78
C SER A 366 26.68 24.59 8.68
N ASN A 367 27.91 25.02 8.47
CA ASN A 367 28.84 24.37 7.55
C ASN A 367 29.50 23.13 8.19
N GLY A 368 30.22 22.34 7.40
CA GLY A 368 30.86 21.10 7.81
C GLY A 368 31.93 21.33 8.86
N ALA A 369 32.63 22.46 8.81
CA ALA A 369 33.57 22.86 9.85
C ALA A 369 32.87 23.03 11.21
N HIS A 370 31.71 23.69 11.25
CA HIS A 370 30.89 23.82 12.46
C HIS A 370 30.34 22.47 12.92
N LEU A 371 29.78 21.66 12.01
CA LEU A 371 29.26 20.33 12.35
C LEU A 371 30.36 19.43 12.91
N LYS A 372 31.59 19.53 12.40
CA LYS A 372 32.77 18.83 12.90
C LYS A 372 33.20 19.32 14.28
N ASP A 373 33.28 20.63 14.49
CA ASP A 373 33.59 21.24 15.80
C ASP A 373 32.59 20.79 16.88
N LYS A 374 31.30 20.82 16.54
CA LYS A 374 30.20 20.37 17.42
C LYS A 374 30.09 18.86 17.55
N LYS A 375 30.99 18.09 16.92
CA LYS A 375 30.99 16.61 16.92
C LYS A 375 29.62 16.03 16.53
N TRP A 376 28.97 16.65 15.55
CA TRP A 376 27.60 16.34 15.14
C TRP A 376 27.42 14.86 14.77
N THR A 377 28.33 14.27 14.01
CA THR A 377 28.25 12.86 13.59
C THR A 377 28.29 11.91 14.77
N THR A 378 29.14 12.19 15.77
CA THR A 378 29.20 11.46 17.04
C THR A 378 27.91 11.61 17.83
N TRP A 379 27.38 12.83 17.90
CA TRP A 379 26.14 13.10 18.60
C TRP A 379 24.97 12.34 17.97
N VAL A 380 24.78 12.42 16.64
CA VAL A 380 23.70 11.69 15.95
C VAL A 380 23.82 10.19 16.19
N ALA A 381 25.02 9.62 16.01
CA ALA A 381 25.24 8.20 16.20
C ALA A 381 24.90 7.76 17.64
N SER A 382 25.24 8.56 18.66
CA SER A 382 24.90 8.23 20.05
C SER A 382 23.40 8.36 20.35
N ARG A 383 22.71 9.33 19.75
CA ARG A 383 21.24 9.49 19.90
C ARG A 383 20.49 8.33 19.27
N VAL A 384 20.96 7.83 18.13
CA VAL A 384 20.44 6.62 17.48
C VAL A 384 20.72 5.39 18.36
N GLU A 385 21.93 5.26 18.87
CA GLU A 385 22.35 4.15 19.72
C GLU A 385 21.55 4.08 21.03
N GLU A 386 21.14 5.24 21.60
CA GLU A 386 20.24 5.30 22.74
C GLU A 386 18.88 4.61 22.45
N LEU A 387 18.35 4.78 21.24
CA LEU A 387 17.13 4.08 20.81
C LEU A 387 17.40 2.60 20.53
N GLU A 388 18.46 2.27 19.79
CA GLU A 388 18.78 0.87 19.45
C GLU A 388 18.99 0.00 20.70
N LYS A 389 19.58 0.56 21.76
CA LYS A 389 19.71 -0.10 23.09
C LYS A 389 18.40 -0.19 23.86
N SER A 390 17.43 0.68 23.58
CA SER A 390 16.14 0.78 24.27
C SER A 390 14.95 0.29 23.43
N ASN A 391 15.18 -0.34 22.27
CA ASN A 391 14.12 -0.83 21.37
C ASN A 391 13.16 -1.82 22.05
N GLU A 392 13.53 -2.48 23.16
CA GLU A 392 12.63 -3.30 23.99
C GLU A 392 11.48 -2.48 24.63
N ASN A 393 11.64 -1.16 24.72
CA ASN A 393 10.64 -0.23 25.25
C ASN A 393 9.61 0.19 24.19
N GLY A 394 9.65 -0.36 22.97
CA GLY A 394 8.70 -0.04 21.91
C GLY A 394 9.00 1.26 21.15
N LEU A 395 10.25 1.74 21.16
CA LEU A 395 10.68 2.88 20.36
C LEU A 395 11.39 2.40 19.09
N HIS A 396 11.19 3.12 17.99
CA HIS A 396 11.85 2.85 16.71
C HIS A 396 12.26 4.16 16.03
N ILE A 397 13.29 4.14 15.20
CA ILE A 397 13.80 5.33 14.53
C ILE A 397 13.67 5.26 13.01
N ALA A 398 13.29 6.38 12.42
CA ALA A 398 13.62 6.67 11.02
C ALA A 398 14.39 7.98 10.95
N GLY A 399 15.59 7.93 10.36
CA GLY A 399 16.43 9.10 10.14
C GLY A 399 16.65 9.33 8.64
N GLN A 400 16.88 10.57 8.26
CA GLN A 400 17.36 10.93 6.93
C GLN A 400 18.28 12.13 7.07
N PHE A 401 19.43 12.12 6.42
CA PHE A 401 20.47 13.13 6.53
C PHE A 401 20.91 13.49 5.11
N GLN A 402 21.05 14.79 4.84
CA GLN A 402 21.48 15.28 3.55
C GLN A 402 22.18 16.63 3.68
N TYR A 403 23.33 16.74 3.03
CA TYR A 403 24.01 18.01 2.83
C TYR A 403 23.59 18.59 1.47
N VAL A 404 22.98 19.78 1.47
CA VAL A 404 22.33 20.37 0.27
C VAL A 404 22.86 21.74 -0.14
N GLY A 405 23.55 22.45 0.76
CA GLY A 405 24.02 23.82 0.49
C GLY A 405 25.49 23.92 0.10
N GLY A 406 26.13 25.04 0.43
CA GLY A 406 27.45 25.43 -0.07
C GLY A 406 27.36 26.43 -1.23
N LYS A 407 28.41 27.25 -1.41
CA LYS A 407 28.47 28.37 -2.39
C LYS A 407 28.17 27.92 -3.83
N HIS A 408 28.61 26.72 -4.20
CA HIS A 408 28.44 26.19 -5.56
C HIS A 408 27.19 25.31 -5.74
N SER A 409 26.41 25.04 -4.68
CA SER A 409 25.17 24.27 -4.78
C SER A 409 24.11 25.00 -5.60
N GLN A 410 23.29 24.23 -6.32
CA GLN A 410 22.15 24.80 -7.04
C GLN A 410 21.04 25.26 -6.09
N MET A 411 20.89 24.65 -4.90
CA MET A 411 20.01 25.19 -3.84
C MET A 411 20.29 26.66 -3.56
N ARG A 412 21.56 27.01 -3.33
CA ARG A 412 21.98 28.38 -3.01
C ARG A 412 21.95 29.29 -4.23
N ARG A 413 22.43 28.84 -5.39
CA ARG A 413 22.46 29.65 -6.61
C ARG A 413 21.07 30.03 -7.10
N LYS A 414 20.15 29.07 -7.16
CA LYS A 414 18.77 29.28 -7.59
C LYS A 414 17.92 30.03 -6.55
N ALA A 415 18.38 30.12 -5.30
CA ALA A 415 17.74 30.99 -4.31
C ALA A 415 17.83 32.48 -4.71
N ALA A 416 18.90 32.89 -5.39
CA ALA A 416 19.11 34.27 -5.81
C ALA A 416 18.05 34.75 -6.82
N ASP A 417 17.44 33.83 -7.58
CA ASP A 417 16.37 34.13 -8.52
C ASP A 417 15.07 34.56 -7.81
N ASN A 418 14.96 34.34 -6.49
CA ASN A 418 13.84 34.77 -5.65
C ASN A 418 12.45 34.28 -6.15
N LEU A 419 12.44 33.13 -6.82
CA LEU A 419 11.26 32.54 -7.49
C LEU A 419 10.28 31.87 -6.54
N THR A 420 10.76 31.45 -5.37
CA THR A 420 9.97 30.73 -4.37
C THR A 420 9.83 31.56 -3.11
N SER A 421 8.86 31.22 -2.25
CA SER A 421 8.72 31.81 -0.92
C SER A 421 9.32 30.93 0.19
N LEU A 422 10.27 30.06 -0.16
CA LEU A 422 10.87 29.07 0.74
C LEU A 422 12.04 29.69 1.53
N SER A 423 11.90 29.79 2.84
CA SER A 423 12.87 30.51 3.71
C SER A 423 14.18 29.79 4.02
N TRP A 424 14.31 28.56 3.56
CA TRP A 424 15.36 27.63 3.96
C TRP A 424 16.33 27.32 2.83
N ARG A 425 16.28 28.09 1.74
CA ARG A 425 17.07 27.88 0.52
C ARG A 425 18.56 28.16 0.70
N ASP A 426 18.92 28.80 1.79
CA ASP A 426 20.28 29.04 2.29
C ASP A 426 20.79 27.93 3.23
N SER A 427 19.99 26.90 3.50
CA SER A 427 20.42 25.78 4.35
C SER A 427 21.55 25.01 3.70
N HIS A 428 22.56 24.69 4.51
CA HIS A 428 23.66 23.80 4.21
C HIS A 428 23.28 22.34 4.41
N PHE A 429 22.49 22.06 5.44
CA PHE A 429 22.21 20.71 5.90
C PHE A 429 20.74 20.54 6.30
N GLY A 430 20.21 19.34 6.05
CA GLY A 430 18.89 18.93 6.52
C GLY A 430 18.94 17.53 7.13
N CYS A 431 18.27 17.34 8.26
CA CYS A 431 18.06 16.00 8.81
C CYS A 431 16.68 15.77 9.42
N THR A 432 16.18 14.55 9.27
CA THR A 432 15.08 14.01 10.05
C THR A 432 15.59 13.05 11.12
N LEU A 433 14.98 13.11 12.30
CA LEU A 433 15.17 12.20 13.41
C LEU A 433 13.78 11.85 13.97
N ASP A 434 13.06 11.01 13.23
CA ASP A 434 11.70 10.63 13.57
C ASP A 434 11.74 9.46 14.55
N VAL A 435 11.04 9.60 15.67
CA VAL A 435 10.86 8.52 16.65
C VAL A 435 9.43 8.00 16.58
N PHE A 436 9.31 6.73 16.23
CA PHE A 436 8.07 5.97 16.24
C PHE A 436 7.94 5.28 17.59
N TYR A 437 6.71 5.06 18.03
CA TYR A 437 6.44 4.33 19.25
C TYR A 437 5.34 3.30 19.06
N ASP A 438 5.42 2.25 19.86
CA ASP A 438 4.49 1.14 19.93
C ASP A 438 4.40 0.66 21.38
N TYR A 439 3.56 -0.34 21.64
CA TYR A 439 3.51 -1.01 22.93
C TYR A 439 4.90 -1.56 23.32
N PRO A 440 5.25 -1.56 24.61
CA PRO A 440 6.52 -2.12 25.08
C PRO A 440 6.49 -3.65 25.07
N GLY A 441 7.65 -4.29 25.21
CA GLY A 441 7.77 -5.73 25.43
C GLY A 441 8.14 -6.55 24.18
N THR A 442 7.91 -7.86 24.22
CA THR A 442 8.17 -8.76 23.09
C THR A 442 7.11 -8.61 21.99
N ARG A 443 7.34 -9.21 20.82
CA ARG A 443 6.36 -9.25 19.72
C ARG A 443 4.98 -9.75 20.19
N VAL A 444 4.95 -10.80 21.01
CA VAL A 444 3.70 -11.40 21.52
C VAL A 444 2.98 -10.44 22.46
N GLN A 445 3.69 -9.82 23.40
CA GLN A 445 3.12 -8.85 24.33
C GLN A 445 2.54 -7.63 23.60
N ARG A 446 3.24 -7.14 22.58
CA ARG A 446 2.73 -6.08 21.70
C ARG A 446 1.45 -6.52 20.99
N ALA A 447 1.43 -7.72 20.41
CA ALA A 447 0.27 -8.24 19.70
C ALA A 447 -0.96 -8.36 20.62
N GLU A 448 -0.78 -8.84 21.86
CA GLU A 448 -1.84 -8.91 22.87
C GLU A 448 -2.41 -7.53 23.22
N LEU A 449 -1.53 -6.53 23.44
CA LEU A 449 -1.95 -5.17 23.76
C LEU A 449 -2.64 -4.48 22.58
N ARG A 450 -2.16 -4.73 21.34
CA ARG A 450 -2.79 -4.28 20.09
C ARG A 450 -4.15 -4.93 19.84
N ALA A 451 -4.36 -6.18 20.26
CA ALA A 451 -5.63 -6.88 20.11
C ALA A 451 -6.75 -6.27 20.99
N ASN A 452 -6.38 -5.57 22.07
CA ASN A 452 -7.34 -4.88 22.94
C ASN A 452 -6.89 -3.44 23.26
N PRO A 453 -6.85 -2.54 22.26
CA PRO A 453 -6.22 -1.23 22.38
C PRO A 453 -6.98 -0.30 23.34
N THR A 454 -8.26 -0.59 23.61
CA THR A 454 -9.13 0.16 24.52
C THR A 454 -9.02 -0.28 25.98
N SER A 455 -8.28 -1.35 26.28
CA SER A 455 -8.07 -1.78 27.67
C SER A 455 -7.25 -0.74 28.43
N MET A 456 -7.49 -0.59 29.73
CA MET A 456 -6.72 0.34 30.58
C MET A 456 -5.22 -0.01 30.57
N ALA A 457 -4.86 -1.29 30.51
CA ALA A 457 -3.48 -1.75 30.41
C ALA A 457 -2.81 -1.28 29.12
N SER A 458 -3.49 -1.44 27.98
CA SER A 458 -3.01 -0.93 26.68
C SER A 458 -2.87 0.59 26.69
N ILE A 459 -3.88 1.31 27.18
CA ILE A 459 -3.83 2.79 27.24
C ILE A 459 -2.63 3.27 28.08
N ILE A 460 -2.44 2.70 29.28
CA ILE A 460 -1.31 3.06 30.16
C ILE A 460 0.03 2.71 29.51
N ALA A 461 0.16 1.51 28.94
CA ALA A 461 1.39 1.05 28.30
C ALA A 461 1.80 1.96 27.14
N LEU A 462 0.86 2.26 26.25
CA LEU A 462 1.13 3.10 25.07
C LEU A 462 1.43 4.56 25.47
N GLU A 463 0.70 5.11 26.43
CA GLU A 463 0.95 6.45 26.97
C GLU A 463 2.35 6.56 27.61
N GLY A 464 2.82 5.50 28.28
CA GLY A 464 4.17 5.43 28.82
C GLY A 464 5.24 5.55 27.73
N VAL A 465 5.12 4.75 26.65
CA VAL A 465 6.09 4.79 25.54
C VAL A 465 5.98 6.09 24.74
N ARG A 466 4.77 6.62 24.55
CA ARG A 466 4.56 7.94 23.93
C ARG A 466 5.36 9.04 24.65
N ARG A 467 5.35 9.06 25.98
CA ARG A 467 6.13 10.02 26.78
C ARG A 467 7.64 9.83 26.62
N LEU A 468 8.12 8.60 26.49
CA LEU A 468 9.54 8.34 26.21
C LEU A 468 9.95 8.86 24.83
N ALA A 469 9.12 8.61 23.81
CA ALA A 469 9.33 9.14 22.47
C ALA A 469 9.35 10.68 22.46
N GLU A 470 8.42 11.31 23.18
CA GLU A 470 8.36 12.76 23.35
C GLU A 470 9.60 13.32 24.05
N GLN A 471 10.02 12.70 25.15
CA GLN A 471 11.22 13.11 25.90
C GLN A 471 12.48 12.99 25.04
N TRP A 472 12.63 11.90 24.28
CA TRP A 472 13.75 11.72 23.37
C TRP A 472 13.77 12.81 22.29
N ALA A 473 12.61 13.13 21.70
CA ALA A 473 12.49 14.20 20.71
C ALA A 473 12.78 15.59 21.30
N LEU A 474 12.28 15.89 22.50
CA LEU A 474 12.54 17.16 23.20
C LEU A 474 14.02 17.31 23.59
N LYS A 475 14.69 16.22 23.95
CA LYS A 475 16.14 16.21 24.20
C LYS A 475 16.91 16.54 22.91
N ASN A 476 16.49 15.99 21.77
CA ASN A 476 17.08 16.35 20.47
C ASN A 476 16.85 17.84 20.13
N ASP A 477 15.66 18.37 20.41
CA ASP A 477 15.39 19.80 20.21
C ASP A 477 16.32 20.64 21.09
N LYS A 478 16.47 20.29 22.36
CA LYS A 478 17.36 21.02 23.29
C LYS A 478 18.82 20.96 22.86
N GLU A 479 19.38 19.78 22.66
CA GLU A 479 20.81 19.61 22.33
C GLU A 479 21.09 20.07 20.89
N GLY A 480 20.23 19.69 19.95
CA GLY A 480 20.38 19.97 18.54
C GLY A 480 20.23 21.43 18.15
N VAL A 481 19.24 22.12 18.73
CA VAL A 481 18.90 23.50 18.41
C VAL A 481 19.49 24.47 19.43
N THR A 482 19.22 24.30 20.73
CA THR A 482 19.65 25.26 21.76
C THR A 482 21.17 25.28 21.93
N ASP A 483 21.84 24.13 21.89
CA ASP A 483 23.30 24.06 21.99
C ASP A 483 23.99 24.27 20.62
N GLY A 484 23.20 24.49 19.57
CA GLY A 484 23.63 24.87 18.25
C GLY A 484 24.37 23.78 17.48
N ILE A 485 24.09 22.49 17.74
CA ILE A 485 24.75 21.38 17.05
C ILE A 485 24.37 21.36 15.58
N PHE A 486 23.07 21.33 15.28
CA PHE A 486 22.64 21.34 13.88
C PHE A 486 22.79 22.74 13.33
N THR A 487 22.17 23.75 13.95
CA THR A 487 22.00 25.10 13.40
C THR A 487 22.25 26.20 14.41
N THR A 488 22.63 27.38 13.93
CA THR A 488 22.67 28.62 14.73
C THR A 488 21.31 29.33 14.81
N GLN A 489 20.34 28.93 14.00
CA GLN A 489 18.98 29.50 13.95
C GLN A 489 17.96 28.38 13.81
N ASP A 490 16.99 28.26 14.72
CA ASP A 490 15.94 27.23 14.58
C ASP A 490 15.14 27.45 13.29
N ARG A 491 15.22 26.47 12.36
CA ARG A 491 14.52 26.48 11.07
C ARG A 491 14.02 25.09 10.75
N ARG A 492 12.81 25.00 10.22
CA ARG A 492 12.10 23.73 9.98
C ARG A 492 11.28 23.81 8.70
N LEU A 493 10.98 22.67 8.05
CA LEU A 493 10.05 22.62 6.91
C LEU A 493 8.61 22.44 7.36
N MET A 494 7.66 22.95 6.56
CA MET A 494 6.23 22.91 6.90
C MET A 494 5.75 21.48 7.20
N TRP A 495 6.33 20.46 6.57
CA TRP A 495 5.96 19.07 6.78
C TRP A 495 6.78 18.35 7.88
N GLY A 496 7.57 19.10 8.66
CA GLY A 496 8.72 18.59 9.41
C GLY A 496 8.79 18.88 10.91
N SER A 497 7.79 19.50 11.55
CA SER A 497 7.60 19.66 13.03
C SER A 497 7.74 21.08 13.59
N HIS A 498 6.62 21.77 13.74
CA HIS A 498 6.36 22.66 14.87
C HIS A 498 4.82 22.77 14.98
N ASP A 499 4.33 23.54 15.97
CA ASP A 499 2.90 23.81 16.12
C ASP A 499 2.25 24.13 14.77
N HIS A 500 1.05 23.59 14.55
CA HIS A 500 0.31 23.72 13.29
C HIS A 500 -0.29 25.11 13.10
N ASP A 501 -0.04 26.03 14.03
CA ASP A 501 -0.32 27.45 13.91
C ASP A 501 0.85 28.17 13.22
N LEU A 502 0.71 28.42 11.91
CA LEU A 502 1.71 29.18 11.14
C LEU A 502 1.91 30.62 11.64
N VAL A 503 0.96 31.20 12.38
CA VAL A 503 1.16 32.52 12.99
C VAL A 503 2.19 32.43 14.11
N ALA A 504 2.08 31.40 14.96
CA ALA A 504 3.04 31.12 16.02
C ALA A 504 4.38 30.60 15.47
N ALA A 505 4.32 29.83 14.37
CA ALA A 505 5.50 29.21 13.76
C ALA A 505 6.14 30.04 12.63
N LYS A 506 5.68 31.29 12.41
CA LYS A 506 6.13 32.12 11.27
C LYS A 506 7.65 32.32 11.21
N ALA A 507 8.29 32.43 12.37
CA ALA A 507 9.73 32.65 12.49
C ALA A 507 10.56 31.48 11.94
N PHE A 508 9.96 30.29 11.84
CA PHE A 508 10.63 29.08 11.35
C PHE A 508 10.43 28.86 9.85
N TYR A 509 9.37 29.43 9.27
CA TYR A 509 8.90 29.13 7.91
C TYR A 509 9.03 30.27 6.90
N PHE A 510 9.16 31.51 7.36
CA PHE A 510 9.28 32.69 6.50
C PHE A 510 10.59 33.42 6.82
N GLU A 511 11.25 34.02 5.82
CA GLU A 511 12.56 34.66 6.07
C GLU A 511 12.40 35.94 6.89
N THR A 512 11.29 36.66 6.72
CA THR A 512 11.01 37.91 7.43
C THR A 512 9.51 38.13 7.69
N GLU A 513 9.21 38.94 8.72
CA GLU A 513 7.83 39.40 9.00
C GLU A 513 7.21 40.11 7.79
N ALA A 514 8.00 40.92 7.08
CA ALA A 514 7.55 41.67 5.91
C ALA A 514 7.11 40.73 4.77
N GLN A 515 7.82 39.62 4.56
CA GLN A 515 7.42 38.61 3.58
C GLN A 515 6.13 37.91 3.97
N TYR A 516 5.98 37.50 5.24
CA TYR A 516 4.75 36.89 5.72
C TYR A 516 3.56 37.84 5.54
N LYS A 517 3.74 39.14 5.86
CA LYS A 517 2.72 40.16 5.62
C LYS A 517 2.38 40.30 4.14
N ALA A 518 3.36 40.31 3.24
CA ALA A 518 3.11 40.40 1.80
C ALA A 518 2.33 39.22 1.23
N LEU A 519 2.61 38.00 1.72
CA LEU A 519 1.86 36.78 1.40
C LEU A 519 0.44 36.84 1.97
N SER A 520 0.28 37.34 3.19
CA SER A 520 -1.03 37.56 3.84
C SER A 520 -1.88 38.57 3.08
N ASP A 521 -1.28 39.66 2.62
CA ASP A 521 -1.95 40.68 1.81
C ASP A 521 -2.41 40.08 0.46
N LEU A 522 -1.58 39.25 -0.16
CA LEU A 522 -1.94 38.56 -1.42
C LEU A 522 -3.08 37.56 -1.20
N LYS A 523 -3.07 36.86 -0.07
CA LYS A 523 -4.11 35.90 0.30
C LYS A 523 -5.48 36.59 0.39
N VAL A 524 -5.55 37.80 0.93
CA VAL A 524 -6.80 38.59 0.99
C VAL A 524 -7.28 38.98 -0.42
N GLU A 525 -6.36 39.25 -1.35
CA GLU A 525 -6.71 39.59 -2.74
C GLU A 525 -7.24 38.37 -3.52
N MET A 526 -6.59 37.21 -3.37
CA MET A 526 -6.92 35.99 -4.13
C MET A 526 -8.05 35.16 -3.48
N ASP A 527 -8.24 35.32 -2.17
CA ASP A 527 -9.23 34.60 -1.37
C ASP A 527 -9.91 35.50 -0.30
N PRO A 528 -10.67 36.53 -0.72
CA PRO A 528 -11.31 37.48 0.20
C PRO A 528 -12.35 36.82 1.12
N HIS A 529 -12.83 35.62 0.78
CA HIS A 529 -13.80 34.86 1.54
C HIS A 529 -13.17 33.78 2.44
N SER A 530 -11.84 33.65 2.45
CA SER A 530 -11.11 32.66 3.25
C SER A 530 -11.51 31.20 2.96
N VAL A 531 -11.88 30.90 1.70
CA VAL A 531 -12.24 29.55 1.24
C VAL A 531 -11.07 28.58 1.41
N PHE A 532 -9.86 29.01 1.09
CA PHE A 532 -8.68 28.16 1.07
C PHE A 532 -7.89 28.24 2.40
N THR A 533 -8.59 28.16 3.53
CA THR A 533 -7.99 28.26 4.88
C THR A 533 -8.12 26.98 5.71
N ALA A 534 -8.75 25.94 5.17
CA ALA A 534 -9.00 24.67 5.87
C ALA A 534 -7.73 23.81 6.06
N ASN A 535 -6.65 24.15 5.36
CA ASN A 535 -5.32 23.55 5.55
C ASN A 535 -4.60 24.24 6.72
N ARG A 536 -4.01 23.43 7.60
CA ARG A 536 -3.24 23.88 8.78
C ARG A 536 -2.06 24.77 8.45
N PHE A 537 -1.46 24.58 7.28
CA PHE A 537 -0.37 25.43 6.80
C PHE A 537 -0.85 26.56 5.90
N SER A 538 -2.11 26.99 6.00
CA SER A 538 -2.59 28.17 5.28
C SER A 538 -1.92 29.44 5.82
N VAL A 539 -1.48 30.33 4.94
CA VAL A 539 -1.17 31.71 5.34
C VAL A 539 -2.49 32.35 5.78
N GLY A 540 -2.54 32.83 7.02
CA GLY A 540 -3.69 33.53 7.59
C GLY A 540 -3.60 35.05 7.37
N PRO A 541 -4.69 35.80 7.59
CA PRO A 541 -4.63 37.25 7.56
C PRO A 541 -3.79 37.79 8.73
N HIS A 542 -2.91 38.76 8.43
CA HIS A 542 -1.99 39.37 9.39
C HIS A 542 -2.75 39.99 10.60
N PRO A 543 -2.22 39.92 11.84
CA PRO A 543 -2.90 40.44 13.04
C PRO A 543 -3.41 41.89 12.97
N ASP A 544 -2.74 42.77 12.22
CA ASP A 544 -3.19 44.16 12.03
C ASP A 544 -4.49 44.25 11.21
N ARG A 545 -4.70 43.34 10.25
CA ARG A 545 -5.94 43.22 9.47
C ARG A 545 -7.09 42.60 10.26
N LEU A 546 -6.78 41.82 11.31
CA LEU A 546 -7.78 41.25 12.22
C LEU A 546 -8.44 42.29 13.14
N LYS A 547 -7.80 43.45 13.32
CA LYS A 547 -8.35 44.58 14.06
C LYS A 547 -9.31 45.42 13.23
N GLU A 548 -9.13 45.45 11.91
CA GLU A 548 -9.88 46.30 10.97
C GLU A 548 -11.09 45.60 10.34
N SER A 549 -11.20 44.27 10.43
CA SER A 549 -12.23 43.48 9.75
C SER A 549 -13.21 42.81 10.72
N ASN A 550 -14.49 42.74 10.36
CA ASN A 550 -15.50 41.91 11.00
C ASN A 550 -15.24 40.38 10.83
N GLN A 551 -14.05 39.97 10.39
CA GLN A 551 -13.64 38.58 10.13
C GLN A 551 -13.26 37.77 11.39
N LYS A 552 -13.41 38.32 12.60
CA LYS A 552 -13.15 37.60 13.86
C LYS A 552 -13.95 36.29 14.00
N VAL A 553 -15.12 36.18 13.37
CA VAL A 553 -16.03 35.03 13.51
C VAL A 553 -15.56 33.80 12.70
N THR A 554 -14.85 33.98 11.58
CA THR A 554 -14.44 32.87 10.70
C THR A 554 -13.12 32.21 11.15
N LEU A 555 -12.13 32.97 11.61
CA LEU A 555 -10.84 32.41 12.02
C LEU A 555 -10.90 31.54 13.28
N GLN A 556 -11.82 31.85 14.20
CA GLN A 556 -12.04 31.05 15.41
C GLN A 556 -12.66 29.68 15.12
N GLN A 557 -13.24 29.49 13.92
CA GLN A 557 -13.77 28.22 13.41
C GLN A 557 -12.75 27.47 12.53
N CYS A 558 -11.75 28.18 11.99
CA CYS A 558 -10.66 27.61 11.17
C CYS A 558 -9.47 27.14 12.00
N ILE A 559 -9.21 27.76 13.16
CA ILE A 559 -8.10 27.41 14.07
C ILE A 559 -8.68 26.63 15.25
N VAL A 560 -8.38 25.33 15.32
CA VAL A 560 -8.77 24.48 16.47
C VAL A 560 -8.01 24.99 17.70
N PRO A 561 -8.68 25.48 18.76
CA PRO A 561 -8.00 25.83 20.00
C PRO A 561 -7.43 24.56 20.65
N ARG A 562 -6.23 24.67 21.25
CA ARG A 562 -5.70 23.66 22.19
C ARG A 562 -6.74 23.42 23.29
N GLU A 563 -7.31 22.22 23.36
CA GLU A 563 -8.06 21.74 24.54
C GLU A 563 -7.13 21.37 25.73
N ASP A 564 -5.86 21.77 25.70
CA ASP A 564 -4.88 21.43 26.75
C ASP A 564 -5.06 22.22 28.07
N LYS A 565 -6.01 23.18 28.14
CA LYS A 565 -6.17 24.04 29.33
C LYS A 565 -7.18 23.55 30.39
N CYS A 566 -7.90 22.45 30.18
CA CYS A 566 -8.91 21.99 31.15
C CYS A 566 -8.56 20.73 31.96
N MET A 567 -7.36 20.14 31.81
CA MET A 567 -6.98 18.93 32.58
C MET A 567 -6.22 19.20 33.90
N GLY A 568 -6.13 20.45 34.34
CA GLY A 568 -5.34 20.83 35.52
C GLY A 568 -5.93 20.46 36.89
N LEU A 569 -7.22 20.12 37.01
CA LEU A 569 -7.84 19.90 38.32
C LEU A 569 -8.25 18.46 38.65
N GLN A 570 -8.33 17.54 37.67
CA GLN A 570 -8.67 16.14 37.93
C GLN A 570 -7.44 15.25 38.19
N HIS A 571 -6.23 15.70 37.86
CA HIS A 571 -4.99 14.91 37.99
C HIS A 571 -4.33 14.98 39.38
N LEU A 572 -4.78 15.89 40.27
CA LEU A 572 -4.26 15.95 41.63
C LEU A 572 -4.83 14.85 42.54
N LEU A 573 -5.99 14.28 42.20
CA LEU A 573 -6.64 13.23 43.00
C LEU A 573 -6.11 11.83 42.69
N VAL A 574 -5.57 11.59 41.49
CA VAL A 574 -4.98 10.28 41.11
C VAL A 574 -3.51 10.18 41.54
N ALA A 575 -2.77 11.29 41.52
CA ALA A 575 -1.39 11.34 42.01
C ALA A 575 -1.24 11.03 43.52
N LEU A 576 -2.30 11.26 44.31
CA LEU A 576 -2.33 10.98 45.75
C LEU A 576 -2.62 9.50 46.09
N VAL A 577 -3.08 8.69 45.12
CA VAL A 577 -3.39 7.27 45.34
C VAL A 577 -2.27 6.34 44.81
N VAL A 578 -1.41 6.82 43.90
CA VAL A 578 -0.35 5.99 43.28
C VAL A 578 0.97 5.99 44.09
N SER A 579 1.18 6.90 45.05
CA SER A 579 2.41 6.93 45.86
C SER A 579 2.48 5.89 46.99
N THR A 580 1.44 5.08 47.21
CA THR A 580 1.37 4.09 48.31
C THR A 580 1.34 2.62 47.86
N CYS A 581 1.35 2.32 46.55
CA CYS A 581 1.33 0.95 46.04
C CYS A 581 2.62 0.48 45.34
N CYS A 582 3.68 1.29 45.31
CA CYS A 582 4.94 0.95 44.62
C CYS A 582 5.98 0.17 45.46
N PHE A 583 5.60 -0.50 46.55
CA PHE A 583 6.55 -1.25 47.39
C PHE A 583 6.18 -2.71 47.68
N SER A 584 5.41 -3.36 46.79
CA SER A 584 4.96 -4.74 47.02
C SER A 584 4.80 -5.61 45.76
N TYR A 585 5.60 -5.40 44.72
CA TYR A 585 5.68 -6.34 43.59
C TYR A 585 7.13 -6.52 43.14
N LEU A 586 7.96 -7.11 44.01
CA LEU A 586 9.32 -7.53 43.68
C LEU A 586 9.64 -8.97 44.10
N LEU A 587 8.66 -9.75 44.57
CA LEU A 587 8.88 -11.11 45.05
C LEU A 587 7.66 -12.03 44.81
N VAL A 588 7.27 -12.28 43.56
CA VAL A 588 6.65 -13.55 43.12
C VAL A 588 6.97 -13.74 41.63
N ALA A 589 8.19 -14.15 41.33
CA ALA A 589 8.57 -14.68 40.02
C ALA A 589 9.23 -16.05 40.26
N SER A 590 8.43 -17.01 40.70
CA SER A 590 8.83 -18.41 40.75
C SER A 590 7.65 -19.28 40.30
N SER A 591 7.91 -20.01 39.21
CA SER A 591 7.14 -21.13 38.67
C SER A 591 5.67 -20.85 38.30
N VAL A 592 5.45 -20.19 37.16
CA VAL A 592 4.36 -20.60 36.27
C VAL A 592 5.04 -21.37 35.13
N PRO A 593 4.69 -22.63 34.86
CA PRO A 593 5.20 -23.31 33.68
C PRO A 593 4.63 -22.59 32.47
N VAL A 594 5.49 -21.86 31.76
CA VAL A 594 5.20 -21.38 30.41
C VAL A 594 5.22 -22.62 29.54
N ASN A 595 4.04 -23.15 29.21
CA ASN A 595 3.92 -24.08 28.10
C ASN A 595 4.25 -23.29 26.83
N ASN A 596 5.50 -23.42 26.37
CA ASN A 596 5.92 -23.02 25.04
C ASN A 596 5.13 -23.85 24.01
N PHE A 597 4.00 -23.33 23.53
CA PHE A 597 3.42 -23.80 22.28
C PHE A 597 4.08 -23.02 21.13
N HIS A 598 5.30 -23.42 20.76
CA HIS A 598 5.68 -23.36 19.35
C HIS A 598 4.78 -24.38 18.65
N GLN A 599 3.77 -23.94 17.92
CA GLN A 599 3.01 -24.86 17.09
C GLN A 599 3.86 -25.14 15.84
N GLU A 600 4.57 -26.26 15.84
CA GLU A 600 5.37 -26.71 14.71
C GLU A 600 4.51 -26.84 13.45
N ILE A 601 5.07 -26.50 12.28
CA ILE A 601 4.43 -26.76 10.98
C ILE A 601 4.11 -28.25 10.91
N ALA A 602 2.85 -28.59 10.63
CA ALA A 602 2.40 -29.97 10.53
C ALA A 602 3.20 -30.70 9.45
N ARG A 603 3.90 -31.77 9.86
CA ARG A 603 4.56 -32.69 8.94
C ARG A 603 3.66 -33.87 8.59
N PHE A 604 3.85 -34.40 7.39
CA PHE A 604 3.08 -35.49 6.83
C PHE A 604 3.98 -36.69 6.49
N ASP A 605 5.02 -36.93 7.31
CA ASP A 605 6.03 -37.97 7.06
C ASP A 605 5.38 -39.36 6.94
N GLY A 606 5.46 -39.95 5.74
CA GLY A 606 4.90 -41.26 5.46
C GLY A 606 3.37 -41.30 5.39
N HIS A 607 2.70 -40.15 5.40
CA HIS A 607 1.27 -40.10 5.14
C HIS A 607 1.00 -40.37 3.65
N HIS A 608 -0.07 -41.10 3.38
CA HIS A 608 -0.45 -41.51 2.04
C HIS A 608 -1.70 -40.75 1.56
N VAL A 609 -1.83 -40.60 0.24
CA VAL A 609 -3.16 -40.46 -0.39
C VAL A 609 -3.50 -41.79 -1.04
N VAL A 610 -4.63 -42.36 -0.65
CA VAL A 610 -5.10 -43.69 -1.07
C VAL A 610 -6.38 -43.54 -1.87
N ARG A 611 -6.44 -44.22 -3.01
CA ARG A 611 -7.67 -44.41 -3.79
C ARG A 611 -8.29 -45.75 -3.43
N ALA A 612 -9.44 -45.75 -2.77
CA ALA A 612 -10.20 -46.97 -2.54
C ALA A 612 -11.02 -47.34 -3.80
N HIS A 613 -11.00 -48.62 -4.17
CA HIS A 613 -11.75 -49.16 -5.30
C HIS A 613 -13.02 -49.84 -4.78
N ILE A 614 -14.06 -49.04 -4.61
CA ILE A 614 -15.36 -49.50 -4.09
C ILE A 614 -16.26 -49.90 -5.27
N THR A 615 -16.69 -51.16 -5.29
CA THR A 615 -17.43 -51.76 -6.41
C THR A 615 -18.85 -52.19 -6.04
N ASN A 616 -19.19 -52.18 -4.74
CA ASN A 616 -20.51 -52.52 -4.23
C ASN A 616 -20.81 -51.79 -2.91
N GLN A 617 -22.06 -51.87 -2.45
CA GLN A 617 -22.54 -51.17 -1.26
C GLN A 617 -21.89 -51.67 0.04
N GLU A 618 -21.64 -52.97 0.18
CA GLU A 618 -21.01 -53.54 1.38
C GLU A 618 -19.59 -52.96 1.62
N GLN A 619 -18.83 -52.80 0.55
CA GLN A 619 -17.51 -52.16 0.59
C GLN A 619 -17.61 -50.68 0.98
N LEU A 620 -18.62 -49.97 0.47
CA LEU A 620 -18.87 -48.56 0.81
C LEU A 620 -19.26 -48.41 2.29
N ASP A 621 -20.19 -49.23 2.77
CA ASP A 621 -20.64 -49.26 4.16
C ASP A 621 -19.46 -49.59 5.11
N THR A 622 -18.58 -50.51 4.69
CA THR A 622 -17.37 -50.84 5.44
C THR A 622 -16.43 -49.65 5.55
N LEU A 623 -16.21 -48.89 4.47
CA LEU A 623 -15.41 -47.68 4.50
C LEU A 623 -16.04 -46.64 5.44
N ILE A 624 -17.33 -46.34 5.24
CA ILE A 624 -18.11 -45.35 6.00
C ILE A 624 -18.12 -45.65 7.51
N ALA A 625 -18.28 -46.92 7.89
CA ALA A 625 -18.30 -47.33 9.29
C ALA A 625 -16.95 -47.08 10.01
N ASN A 626 -15.84 -46.93 9.27
CA ASN A 626 -14.50 -46.81 9.82
C ASN A 626 -13.88 -45.41 9.66
N GLU A 627 -14.50 -44.49 8.92
CA GLU A 627 -13.89 -43.20 8.55
C GLU A 627 -13.47 -42.38 9.76
N ARG A 628 -14.35 -42.28 10.77
CA ARG A 628 -14.11 -41.51 11.98
C ARG A 628 -12.98 -42.08 12.83
N VAL A 629 -12.87 -43.41 12.87
CA VAL A 629 -11.81 -44.11 13.62
C VAL A 629 -10.47 -43.94 12.92
N LEU A 630 -10.47 -44.06 11.59
CA LEU A 630 -9.28 -43.91 10.75
C LEU A 630 -8.88 -42.45 10.52
N LYS A 631 -9.76 -41.49 10.83
CA LYS A 631 -9.60 -40.05 10.61
C LYS A 631 -9.26 -39.72 9.15
N LEU A 632 -10.06 -40.25 8.22
CA LEU A 632 -9.84 -40.06 6.78
C LEU A 632 -10.16 -38.61 6.38
N ASP A 633 -9.20 -37.92 5.75
CA ASP A 633 -9.43 -36.61 5.12
C ASP A 633 -9.66 -36.80 3.62
N TYR A 634 -10.90 -36.64 3.18
CA TYR A 634 -11.28 -36.87 1.79
C TYR A 634 -10.78 -35.76 0.87
N PHE A 635 -10.15 -36.20 -0.23
CA PHE A 635 -9.73 -35.33 -1.32
C PHE A 635 -10.75 -35.36 -2.46
N THR A 636 -11.44 -36.49 -2.66
CA THR A 636 -12.57 -36.60 -3.59
C THR A 636 -13.85 -36.01 -3.02
N HIS A 637 -14.68 -35.52 -3.93
CA HIS A 637 -15.93 -34.83 -3.66
C HIS A 637 -17.04 -35.70 -3.06
N ASP A 638 -17.24 -36.91 -3.58
CA ASP A 638 -18.27 -37.84 -3.13
C ASP A 638 -17.79 -39.30 -3.17
N LYS A 639 -18.45 -40.16 -2.40
CA LYS A 639 -18.09 -41.56 -2.18
C LYS A 639 -18.94 -42.47 -3.05
N LEU A 640 -18.77 -42.35 -4.36
CA LEU A 640 -19.56 -43.08 -5.35
C LEU A 640 -19.01 -44.49 -5.61
N ILE A 641 -19.91 -45.48 -5.65
CA ILE A 641 -19.57 -46.84 -6.10
C ILE A 641 -19.09 -46.79 -7.55
N GLY A 642 -17.91 -47.33 -7.82
CA GLY A 642 -17.24 -47.29 -9.12
C GLY A 642 -16.53 -45.96 -9.44
N GLY A 643 -16.67 -44.95 -8.58
CA GLY A 643 -15.96 -43.68 -8.68
C GLY A 643 -14.60 -43.68 -7.97
N PRO A 644 -13.73 -42.69 -8.24
CA PRO A 644 -12.53 -42.50 -7.44
C PRO A 644 -12.91 -42.02 -6.04
N ILE A 645 -12.39 -42.68 -5.01
CA ILE A 645 -12.50 -42.25 -3.60
C ILE A 645 -11.09 -42.08 -3.06
N ASP A 646 -10.60 -40.83 -3.08
CA ASP A 646 -9.26 -40.47 -2.63
C ASP A 646 -9.33 -39.86 -1.24
N PHE A 647 -8.48 -40.35 -0.33
CA PHE A 647 -8.36 -39.77 1.01
C PHE A 647 -6.92 -39.80 1.50
N HIS A 648 -6.57 -38.78 2.26
CA HIS A 648 -5.36 -38.73 3.06
C HIS A 648 -5.50 -39.63 4.30
N ILE A 649 -4.44 -40.39 4.59
CA ILE A 649 -4.38 -41.29 5.74
C ILE A 649 -2.99 -41.30 6.38
N THR A 650 -2.95 -41.38 7.71
CA THR A 650 -1.70 -41.47 8.47
C THR A 650 -1.04 -42.86 8.34
N PRO A 651 0.29 -43.00 8.52
CA PRO A 651 0.95 -44.30 8.46
C PRO A 651 0.37 -45.34 9.46
N ALA A 652 -0.08 -44.86 10.62
CA ALA A 652 -0.69 -45.72 11.64
C ALA A 652 -2.07 -46.21 11.19
N ALA A 653 -2.93 -45.29 10.76
CA ALA A 653 -4.28 -45.62 10.30
C ALA A 653 -4.27 -46.45 9.01
N PHE A 654 -3.25 -46.31 8.14
CA PHE A 654 -3.15 -47.09 6.91
C PHE A 654 -3.03 -48.60 7.18
N LYS A 655 -2.31 -48.99 8.24
CA LYS A 655 -2.21 -50.40 8.66
C LYS A 655 -3.57 -50.95 9.09
N ASP A 656 -4.39 -50.13 9.74
CA ASP A 656 -5.74 -50.52 10.17
C ASP A 656 -6.70 -50.57 8.98
N PHE A 657 -6.60 -49.61 8.05
CA PHE A 657 -7.33 -49.61 6.79
C PHE A 657 -7.06 -50.88 5.96
N GLN A 658 -5.81 -51.33 5.86
CA GLN A 658 -5.47 -52.56 5.14
C GLN A 658 -6.16 -53.82 5.70
N ARG A 659 -6.48 -53.83 7.01
CA ARG A 659 -7.21 -54.95 7.63
C ARG A 659 -8.68 -55.00 7.25
N LEU A 660 -9.24 -53.92 6.70
CA LEU A 660 -10.61 -53.91 6.17
C LEU A 660 -10.77 -54.74 4.90
N GLY A 661 -9.65 -55.14 4.26
CA GLY A 661 -9.69 -55.97 3.04
C GLY A 661 -10.22 -55.25 1.80
N LEU A 662 -10.32 -53.91 1.83
CA LEU A 662 -10.76 -53.10 0.70
C LEU A 662 -9.64 -52.96 -0.34
N ASN A 663 -9.99 -53.19 -1.62
CA ASN A 663 -9.05 -53.00 -2.71
C ASN A 663 -8.69 -51.52 -2.85
N HIS A 664 -7.42 -51.20 -3.05
CA HIS A 664 -6.93 -49.83 -3.06
C HIS A 664 -5.66 -49.66 -3.88
N THR A 665 -5.40 -48.43 -4.31
CA THR A 665 -4.12 -47.99 -4.88
C THR A 665 -3.58 -46.80 -4.08
N ILE A 666 -2.27 -46.76 -3.90
CA ILE A 666 -1.60 -45.59 -3.29
C ILE A 666 -1.36 -44.59 -4.42
N ARG A 667 -1.96 -43.40 -4.31
CA ARG A 667 -1.82 -42.29 -5.27
C ARG A 667 -0.59 -41.44 -4.96
N ILE A 668 -0.42 -41.12 -3.68
CA ILE A 668 0.75 -40.39 -3.17
C ILE A 668 1.36 -41.23 -2.06
N GLU A 669 2.58 -41.72 -2.30
CA GLU A 669 3.28 -42.59 -1.37
C GLU A 669 3.75 -41.85 -0.12
N ASN A 670 4.20 -40.61 -0.25
CA ASN A 670 4.57 -39.79 0.90
C ASN A 670 4.28 -38.33 0.61
N ILE A 671 3.24 -37.80 1.26
CA ILE A 671 2.85 -36.39 1.11
C ILE A 671 4.01 -35.46 1.46
N GLN A 672 4.79 -35.77 2.49
CA GLN A 672 5.90 -34.90 2.90
C GLN A 672 6.97 -34.75 1.82
N VAL A 673 7.20 -35.76 0.98
CA VAL A 673 8.15 -35.66 -0.14
C VAL A 673 7.70 -34.62 -1.16
N LEU A 674 6.40 -34.60 -1.48
CA LEU A 674 5.85 -33.58 -2.37
C LEU A 674 5.87 -32.18 -1.73
N LEU A 675 5.66 -32.07 -0.42
CA LEU A 675 5.76 -30.80 0.31
C LEU A 675 7.20 -30.28 0.39
N ASP A 676 8.16 -31.17 0.61
CA ASP A 676 9.57 -30.83 0.62
C ASP A 676 10.02 -30.38 -0.78
N GLN A 677 9.51 -31.02 -1.84
CA GLN A 677 9.71 -30.62 -3.23
C GLN A 677 9.06 -29.26 -3.54
N GLU A 678 7.79 -29.06 -3.18
CA GLU A 678 7.09 -27.77 -3.31
C GLU A 678 7.87 -26.65 -2.61
N THR A 679 8.32 -26.91 -1.38
CA THR A 679 9.13 -25.96 -0.60
C THR A 679 10.48 -25.71 -1.27
N HIS A 680 11.12 -26.74 -1.81
CA HIS A 680 12.39 -26.63 -2.52
C HIS A 680 12.25 -25.80 -3.80
N ASP A 681 11.24 -26.09 -4.63
CA ASP A 681 10.99 -25.41 -5.89
C ASP A 681 10.61 -23.94 -5.66
N ASN A 682 9.76 -23.68 -4.66
CA ASN A 682 9.42 -22.32 -4.26
C ASN A 682 10.65 -21.57 -3.73
N LYS A 683 11.52 -22.22 -2.94
CA LYS A 683 12.79 -21.62 -2.49
C LYS A 683 13.76 -21.40 -3.64
N ALA A 684 13.93 -22.35 -4.57
CA ALA A 684 14.80 -22.22 -5.73
C ALA A 684 14.36 -21.04 -6.63
N SER A 685 13.05 -20.90 -6.83
CA SER A 685 12.45 -19.74 -7.51
C SER A 685 12.68 -18.44 -6.72
N GLN A 686 12.57 -18.46 -5.38
CA GLN A 686 12.86 -17.31 -4.50
C GLN A 686 14.38 -16.99 -4.38
N THR A 687 15.28 -17.96 -4.57
CA THR A 687 16.74 -17.75 -4.58
C THR A 687 17.18 -16.96 -5.81
N THR A 688 16.31 -16.89 -6.82
CA THR A 688 16.31 -15.86 -7.86
C THR A 688 15.82 -14.56 -7.25
N LYS A 689 16.68 -13.96 -6.43
CA LYS A 689 16.39 -12.99 -5.37
C LYS A 689 15.77 -11.65 -5.79
N ASN A 690 15.24 -11.50 -7.01
CA ASN A 690 14.94 -10.20 -7.57
C ASN A 690 14.02 -10.25 -8.81
N MET A 691 12.83 -10.83 -8.68
CA MET A 691 11.83 -10.78 -9.75
C MET A 691 11.36 -9.34 -10.04
N LEU A 692 11.22 -8.49 -9.01
CA LEU A 692 10.87 -7.06 -9.16
C LEU A 692 11.97 -6.27 -9.89
N LYS A 693 13.24 -6.54 -9.60
CA LYS A 693 14.38 -5.93 -10.32
C LYS A 693 14.51 -6.48 -11.73
N ARG A 694 14.33 -7.78 -11.97
CA ARG A 694 14.32 -8.36 -13.32
C ARG A 694 13.15 -7.84 -14.16
N TRP A 695 11.98 -7.64 -13.56
CA TRP A 695 10.85 -6.95 -14.18
C TRP A 695 11.17 -5.51 -14.58
N LEU A 696 11.82 -4.76 -13.69
CA LEU A 696 12.27 -3.39 -13.98
C LEU A 696 13.38 -3.38 -15.05
N GLU A 697 14.28 -4.37 -15.04
CA GLU A 697 15.32 -4.59 -16.07
C GLU A 697 14.76 -5.13 -17.41
N ALA A 698 13.58 -5.77 -17.40
CA ALA A 698 12.89 -6.28 -18.60
C ALA A 698 11.97 -5.21 -19.20
N ALA A 699 11.37 -4.34 -18.38
CA ALA A 699 10.74 -3.10 -18.83
C ALA A 699 11.74 -2.11 -19.45
N GLU A 700 13.04 -2.28 -19.17
CA GLU A 700 14.16 -1.56 -19.79
C GLU A 700 14.61 -2.15 -21.14
N ARG A 701 14.14 -3.33 -21.55
CA ARG A 701 14.43 -3.93 -22.86
C ARG A 701 13.15 -3.96 -23.69
N GLU A 702 13.24 -3.79 -25.00
CA GLU A 702 12.11 -3.80 -25.96
C GLU A 702 11.34 -5.16 -26.04
N GLN A 703 11.37 -6.02 -25.01
CA GLN A 703 10.62 -7.28 -24.91
C GLN A 703 10.13 -7.56 -23.48
N PRO A 704 8.93 -7.06 -23.08
CA PRO A 704 8.41 -7.18 -21.71
C PRO A 704 7.86 -8.56 -21.32
N ALA A 705 7.48 -9.39 -22.30
CA ALA A 705 6.62 -10.56 -22.07
C ALA A 705 7.27 -11.75 -21.33
N ASN A 706 8.60 -11.80 -21.20
CA ASN A 706 9.31 -12.99 -20.67
C ASN A 706 9.61 -12.96 -19.15
N ASP A 707 9.52 -11.81 -18.47
CA ASP A 707 9.81 -11.73 -17.01
C ASP A 707 8.52 -11.71 -16.15
N THR A 708 7.39 -11.25 -16.68
CA THR A 708 6.03 -11.41 -16.11
C THR A 708 5.67 -12.88 -15.90
N LEU A 709 6.06 -13.73 -16.86
CA LEU A 709 5.80 -15.17 -16.82
C LEU A 709 6.53 -15.91 -15.69
N LYS A 710 7.62 -15.37 -15.13
CA LYS A 710 8.36 -16.00 -14.03
C LYS A 710 7.60 -15.99 -12.71
N TRP A 711 6.65 -15.07 -12.53
CA TRP A 711 5.73 -15.11 -11.38
C TRP A 711 4.96 -16.43 -11.33
N PHE A 712 4.63 -16.97 -12.51
CA PHE A 712 3.84 -18.19 -12.67
C PHE A 712 4.71 -19.46 -12.72
N GLU A 713 5.95 -19.43 -12.24
CA GLU A 713 6.84 -20.59 -12.13
C GLU A 713 6.94 -21.13 -10.69
N SER A 714 6.28 -20.49 -9.71
CA SER A 714 6.27 -20.89 -8.29
C SER A 714 4.99 -20.45 -7.57
N TYR A 715 4.72 -21.07 -6.42
CA TYR A 715 3.73 -20.57 -5.47
C TYR A 715 4.37 -19.56 -4.51
N HIS A 716 3.58 -18.60 -4.04
CA HIS A 716 4.08 -17.47 -3.26
C HIS A 716 3.41 -17.37 -1.88
N PRO A 717 4.13 -16.87 -0.85
CA PRO A 717 3.52 -16.48 0.42
C PRO A 717 2.42 -15.43 0.24
N TYR A 718 1.40 -15.44 1.09
CA TYR A 718 0.27 -14.49 1.07
C TYR A 718 0.71 -13.02 0.87
N GLU A 719 1.71 -12.55 1.62
CA GLU A 719 2.16 -11.16 1.52
C GLU A 719 2.70 -10.81 0.12
N ARG A 720 3.30 -11.79 -0.58
CA ARG A 720 3.83 -11.59 -1.94
C ARG A 720 2.71 -11.46 -2.96
N HIS A 721 1.62 -12.24 -2.81
CA HIS A 721 0.41 -12.06 -3.62
C HIS A 721 -0.19 -10.66 -3.43
N MET A 722 -0.24 -10.18 -2.18
CA MET A 722 -0.75 -8.84 -1.88
C MET A 722 0.13 -7.73 -2.45
N ASP A 723 1.46 -7.89 -2.41
CA ASP A 723 2.39 -6.96 -3.04
C ASP A 723 2.29 -6.97 -4.57
N TRP A 724 2.16 -8.16 -5.17
CA TRP A 724 1.95 -8.31 -6.61
C TRP A 724 0.64 -7.64 -7.05
N LEU A 725 -0.46 -7.89 -6.35
CA LEU A 725 -1.76 -7.28 -6.66
C LEU A 725 -1.71 -5.74 -6.59
N ARG A 726 -1.09 -5.20 -5.53
CA ARG A 726 -0.86 -3.75 -5.39
C ARG A 726 -0.01 -3.22 -6.54
N LEU A 727 1.05 -3.93 -6.92
CA LEU A 727 1.89 -3.54 -8.05
C LEU A 727 1.09 -3.47 -9.35
N GLN A 728 0.26 -4.48 -9.63
CA GLN A 728 -0.56 -4.52 -10.86
C GLN A 728 -1.57 -3.36 -10.92
N ILE A 729 -2.26 -3.08 -9.81
CA ILE A 729 -3.19 -1.95 -9.69
C ILE A 729 -2.49 -0.62 -10.01
N VAL A 730 -1.24 -0.49 -9.59
CA VAL A 730 -0.49 0.75 -9.69
C VAL A 730 0.12 0.92 -11.07
N SER A 731 0.74 -0.14 -11.60
CA SER A 731 1.38 -0.16 -12.91
C SER A 731 0.37 0.06 -14.03
N HIS A 732 -0.89 -0.35 -13.83
CA HIS A 732 -1.97 -0.25 -14.81
C HIS A 732 -3.12 0.64 -14.34
N SER A 733 -2.80 1.72 -13.60
CA SER A 733 -3.79 2.62 -12.98
C SER A 733 -4.69 3.40 -13.96
N ASP A 734 -4.39 3.33 -15.26
CA ASP A 734 -5.18 3.85 -16.37
C ASP A 734 -6.40 2.96 -16.70
N VAL A 735 -6.28 1.64 -16.50
CA VAL A 735 -7.35 0.66 -16.80
C VAL A 735 -7.79 -0.15 -15.58
N ALA A 736 -7.04 -0.08 -14.47
CA ALA A 736 -7.27 -0.87 -13.28
C ALA A 736 -7.34 -0.05 -11.98
N ARG A 737 -8.06 -0.57 -10.98
CA ARG A 737 -8.17 0.01 -9.63
C ARG A 737 -8.31 -1.07 -8.56
N GLY A 738 -7.74 -0.83 -7.38
CA GLY A 738 -7.95 -1.70 -6.22
C GLY A 738 -9.33 -1.54 -5.59
N PHE A 739 -9.82 -2.61 -4.97
CA PHE A 739 -10.99 -2.60 -4.09
C PHE A 739 -10.84 -3.64 -2.96
N THR A 740 -11.77 -3.59 -2.00
CA THR A 740 -11.94 -4.62 -0.97
C THR A 740 -13.42 -4.95 -0.87
N VAL A 741 -13.77 -6.23 -0.71
CA VAL A 741 -15.16 -6.65 -0.42
C VAL A 741 -15.46 -6.63 1.09
N GLY A 742 -14.42 -6.49 1.92
CA GLY A 742 -14.54 -6.49 3.38
C GLY A 742 -13.33 -7.15 4.04
N LYS A 743 -13.51 -7.57 5.30
CA LYS A 743 -12.47 -8.21 6.11
C LYS A 743 -12.80 -9.66 6.41
N SER A 744 -11.75 -10.48 6.49
CA SER A 744 -11.80 -11.87 6.94
C SER A 744 -12.01 -11.99 8.46
N SER A 745 -12.11 -13.22 8.95
CA SER A 745 -12.32 -13.54 10.37
C SER A 745 -11.21 -13.04 11.30
N GLU A 746 -9.96 -12.96 10.83
CA GLU A 746 -8.81 -12.41 11.55
C GLU A 746 -8.50 -10.95 11.16
N GLY A 747 -9.35 -10.32 10.35
CA GLY A 747 -9.28 -8.90 10.02
C GLY A 747 -8.39 -8.51 8.83
N ARG A 748 -7.93 -9.49 8.02
CA ARG A 748 -7.24 -9.23 6.75
C ARG A 748 -8.23 -8.74 5.70
N GLU A 749 -7.78 -7.88 4.80
CA GLU A 749 -8.61 -7.40 3.70
C GLU A 749 -8.84 -8.52 2.67
N GLN A 750 -10.09 -8.73 2.26
CA GLN A 750 -10.41 -9.48 1.04
C GLN A 750 -10.25 -8.54 -0.16
N ALA A 751 -8.99 -8.29 -0.51
CA ALA A 751 -8.61 -7.34 -1.53
C ALA A 751 -8.80 -7.91 -2.95
N GLY A 752 -9.07 -7.02 -3.89
CA GLY A 752 -9.21 -7.36 -5.29
C GLY A 752 -8.81 -6.21 -6.22
N ILE A 753 -8.85 -6.50 -7.52
CA ILE A 753 -8.61 -5.56 -8.62
C ILE A 753 -9.83 -5.48 -9.53
N ILE A 754 -10.15 -4.27 -9.97
CA ILE A 754 -11.15 -4.01 -10.99
C ILE A 754 -10.43 -3.55 -12.25
N ILE A 755 -10.74 -4.16 -13.39
CA ILE A 755 -10.08 -3.91 -14.69
C ILE A 755 -11.16 -3.63 -15.75
N GLY A 756 -10.97 -2.59 -16.56
CA GLY A 756 -11.89 -2.21 -17.62
C GLY A 756 -12.98 -1.22 -17.15
N SER A 757 -13.86 -0.87 -18.08
CA SER A 757 -14.90 0.14 -17.87
C SER A 757 -16.23 -0.16 -18.56
N GLY A 758 -16.38 -1.37 -19.12
CA GLY A 758 -17.60 -1.77 -19.80
C GLY A 758 -18.81 -1.90 -18.87
N PRO A 759 -20.04 -1.80 -19.41
CA PRO A 759 -21.28 -1.74 -18.63
C PRO A 759 -21.70 -3.07 -18.00
N ASN A 760 -21.08 -4.18 -18.40
CA ASN A 760 -21.40 -5.53 -17.93
C ASN A 760 -20.34 -6.01 -16.95
N ASN A 761 -20.72 -6.46 -15.76
CA ASN A 761 -19.75 -6.84 -14.72
C ASN A 761 -19.47 -8.34 -14.75
N VAL A 762 -18.20 -8.71 -14.69
CA VAL A 762 -17.72 -10.10 -14.59
C VAL A 762 -16.99 -10.23 -13.26
N VAL A 763 -17.46 -11.11 -12.38
CA VAL A 763 -16.88 -11.28 -11.04
C VAL A 763 -16.23 -12.65 -10.94
N PHE A 764 -14.98 -12.75 -10.52
CA PHE A 764 -14.39 -14.07 -10.24
C PHE A 764 -13.36 -14.05 -9.13
N HIS A 765 -13.16 -15.21 -8.52
CA HIS A 765 -12.25 -15.36 -7.39
C HIS A 765 -11.64 -16.76 -7.33
N GLY A 766 -10.55 -16.87 -6.58
CA GLY A 766 -9.89 -18.13 -6.28
C GLY A 766 -9.59 -18.23 -4.78
N LEU A 767 -9.02 -19.38 -4.37
CA LEU A 767 -8.65 -19.65 -2.99
C LEU A 767 -9.81 -19.45 -2.00
N GLN A 768 -11.01 -19.89 -2.37
CA GLN A 768 -12.10 -20.04 -1.41
C GLN A 768 -11.79 -21.18 -0.43
N HIS A 769 -11.22 -22.27 -0.92
CA HIS A 769 -10.58 -23.27 -0.07
C HIS A 769 -9.07 -23.06 -0.03
N ALA A 770 -8.52 -23.02 1.18
CA ALA A 770 -7.15 -22.59 1.42
C ALA A 770 -6.06 -23.51 0.84
N ARG A 771 -6.32 -24.82 0.75
CA ARG A 771 -5.35 -25.81 0.23
C ARG A 771 -5.20 -25.82 -1.29
N GLU A 772 -6.10 -25.15 -2.02
CA GLU A 772 -6.22 -25.20 -3.48
C GLU A 772 -5.35 -24.12 -4.17
N TRP A 773 -4.04 -24.13 -3.87
CA TRP A 773 -3.10 -23.05 -4.22
C TRP A 773 -3.07 -22.65 -5.70
N ILE A 774 -3.26 -23.61 -6.62
CA ILE A 774 -3.30 -23.38 -8.07
C ILE A 774 -4.34 -22.32 -8.46
N THR A 775 -5.45 -22.23 -7.74
CA THR A 775 -6.56 -21.31 -8.06
C THR A 775 -6.13 -19.85 -7.93
N GLY A 776 -5.40 -19.50 -6.88
CA GLY A 776 -4.87 -18.15 -6.67
C GLY A 776 -3.92 -17.75 -7.80
N SER A 777 -2.96 -18.62 -8.12
CA SER A 777 -2.00 -18.38 -9.20
C SER A 777 -2.65 -18.27 -10.58
N VAL A 778 -3.66 -19.09 -10.88
CA VAL A 778 -4.41 -19.02 -12.14
C VAL A 778 -5.25 -17.73 -12.22
N VAL A 779 -5.89 -17.31 -11.13
CA VAL A 779 -6.63 -16.02 -11.12
C VAL A 779 -5.69 -14.84 -11.35
N GLU A 780 -4.50 -14.85 -10.77
CA GLU A 780 -3.47 -13.85 -11.06
C GLU A 780 -2.96 -13.92 -12.50
N PHE A 781 -2.91 -15.12 -13.10
CA PHE A 781 -2.58 -15.27 -14.51
C PHE A 781 -3.63 -14.61 -15.41
N LEU A 782 -4.91 -14.77 -15.09
CA LEU A 782 -5.99 -14.10 -15.82
C LEU A 782 -5.91 -12.57 -15.68
N ILE A 783 -5.56 -12.06 -14.49
CA ILE A 783 -5.29 -10.62 -14.29
C ILE A 783 -4.17 -10.17 -15.23
N GLU A 784 -3.05 -10.89 -15.28
CA GLU A 784 -1.93 -10.56 -16.16
C GLU A 784 -2.37 -10.55 -17.64
N GLN A 785 -3.16 -11.52 -18.09
CA GLN A 785 -3.67 -11.55 -19.47
C GLN A 785 -4.59 -10.36 -19.79
N LEU A 786 -5.41 -9.92 -18.84
CA LEU A 786 -6.27 -8.74 -19.00
C LEU A 786 -5.49 -7.42 -18.98
N LEU A 787 -4.36 -7.36 -18.28
CA LEU A 787 -3.53 -6.15 -18.16
C LEU A 787 -2.49 -6.00 -19.26
N ALA A 788 -1.96 -7.11 -19.80
CA ALA A 788 -0.93 -7.12 -20.83
C ALA A 788 -1.44 -6.68 -22.24
N GLY A 789 -2.64 -6.12 -22.33
CA GLY A 789 -3.40 -5.96 -23.57
C GLY A 789 -2.92 -4.83 -24.47
N ASP A 790 -2.03 -5.15 -25.41
CA ASP A 790 -1.89 -4.44 -26.70
C ASP A 790 -2.64 -5.17 -27.85
N ASP A 791 -3.35 -6.27 -27.54
CA ASP A 791 -4.18 -7.03 -28.50
C ASP A 791 -5.61 -6.44 -28.57
N GLU A 792 -6.10 -6.24 -29.79
CA GLU A 792 -7.44 -5.74 -30.12
C GLU A 792 -8.55 -6.55 -29.43
N ARG A 793 -8.33 -7.86 -29.20
CA ARG A 793 -9.29 -8.73 -28.52
C ARG A 793 -9.47 -8.38 -27.05
N VAL A 794 -8.37 -8.14 -26.32
CA VAL A 794 -8.43 -7.80 -24.88
C VAL A 794 -9.04 -6.41 -24.71
N SER A 795 -8.64 -5.45 -25.55
CA SER A 795 -9.24 -4.10 -25.56
C SER A 795 -10.76 -4.16 -25.78
N GLY A 796 -11.22 -4.97 -26.75
CA GLY A 796 -12.64 -5.20 -27.00
C GLY A 796 -13.39 -5.84 -25.82
N TYR A 797 -12.72 -6.64 -24.99
CA TYR A 797 -13.30 -7.14 -23.74
C TYR A 797 -13.42 -6.05 -22.68
N LEU A 798 -12.39 -5.23 -22.48
CA LEU A 798 -12.39 -4.17 -21.45
C LEU A 798 -13.38 -3.03 -21.74
N GLU A 799 -13.77 -2.85 -23.00
CA GLU A 799 -14.85 -1.94 -23.42
C GLU A 799 -16.25 -2.51 -23.16
N LYS A 800 -16.41 -3.84 -23.25
CA LYS A 800 -17.70 -4.52 -23.07
C LYS A 800 -17.96 -4.92 -21.62
N TYR A 801 -16.90 -5.22 -20.89
CA TYR A 801 -16.95 -5.77 -19.54
C TYR A 801 -16.09 -4.97 -18.55
N THR A 802 -16.54 -4.90 -17.31
CA THR A 802 -15.71 -4.53 -16.16
C THR A 802 -15.48 -5.79 -15.33
N PHE A 803 -14.22 -6.14 -15.11
CA PHE A 803 -13.82 -7.33 -14.38
C PHE A 803 -13.59 -6.99 -12.91
N HIS A 804 -14.14 -7.77 -11.99
CA HIS A 804 -14.04 -7.62 -10.54
C HIS A 804 -13.41 -8.89 -9.97
N ILE A 805 -12.13 -8.82 -9.62
CA ILE A 805 -11.33 -10.02 -9.41
C ILE A 805 -10.80 -10.05 -7.98
N ILE A 806 -11.02 -11.16 -7.28
CA ILE A 806 -10.58 -11.39 -5.89
C ILE A 806 -9.63 -12.60 -5.89
N PRO A 807 -8.30 -12.42 -6.03
CA PRO A 807 -7.37 -13.56 -6.14
C PRO A 807 -7.39 -14.50 -4.94
N ILE A 808 -7.60 -13.95 -3.75
CA ILE A 808 -7.59 -14.70 -2.49
C ILE A 808 -8.89 -14.40 -1.73
N MET A 809 -9.88 -15.28 -1.87
CA MET A 809 -11.15 -15.15 -1.17
C MET A 809 -11.04 -15.52 0.33
N ASN A 810 -10.20 -16.49 0.69
CA ASN A 810 -9.98 -16.95 2.06
C ASN A 810 -8.56 -16.61 2.55
N PRO A 811 -8.26 -15.34 2.88
CA PRO A 811 -6.89 -14.92 3.20
C PRO A 811 -6.36 -15.57 4.49
N ASP A 812 -7.21 -15.76 5.51
CA ASP A 812 -6.78 -16.34 6.78
C ASP A 812 -6.49 -17.84 6.63
N GLY A 813 -7.40 -18.58 5.98
CA GLY A 813 -7.20 -19.99 5.71
C GLY A 813 -5.95 -20.22 4.85
N PHE A 814 -5.72 -19.38 3.85
CA PHE A 814 -4.53 -19.47 3.00
C PHE A 814 -3.24 -19.28 3.82
N VAL A 815 -3.19 -18.31 4.74
CA VAL A 815 -2.06 -18.15 5.67
C VAL A 815 -1.87 -19.38 6.56
N ILE A 816 -2.95 -19.97 7.09
CA ILE A 816 -2.88 -21.22 7.88
C ILE A 816 -2.29 -22.34 7.03
N SER A 817 -2.67 -22.44 5.75
CA SER A 817 -2.12 -23.45 4.84
C SER A 817 -0.62 -23.28 4.59
N GLN A 818 -0.08 -22.05 4.69
CA GLN A 818 1.34 -21.77 4.47
C GLN A 818 2.18 -21.91 5.73
N THR A 819 1.60 -21.65 6.90
CA THR A 819 2.36 -21.46 8.15
C THR A 819 2.09 -22.52 9.21
N MET A 820 1.02 -23.30 9.07
CA MET A 820 0.62 -24.28 10.09
C MET A 820 0.30 -25.64 9.50
N HIS A 821 -0.58 -25.72 8.50
CA HIS A 821 -1.12 -26.99 8.01
C HIS A 821 -1.50 -26.92 6.53
N ARG A 822 -0.62 -27.41 5.63
CA ARG A 822 -0.76 -27.30 4.17
C ARG A 822 -2.07 -27.82 3.57
N LEU A 823 -2.70 -28.81 4.21
CA LEU A 823 -3.98 -29.37 3.78
C LEU A 823 -5.20 -28.67 4.43
N HIS A 824 -5.00 -27.52 5.09
CA HIS A 824 -6.10 -26.74 5.67
C HIS A 824 -7.03 -26.22 4.58
N ARG A 825 -8.33 -26.49 4.70
CA ARG A 825 -9.35 -26.15 3.69
C ARG A 825 -10.15 -24.90 4.06
N LYS A 826 -10.56 -24.81 5.33
CA LYS A 826 -11.60 -23.90 5.84
C LYS A 826 -11.08 -22.48 6.09
N ASN A 827 -11.94 -21.57 6.57
CA ASN A 827 -11.49 -20.27 7.10
C ASN A 827 -10.80 -20.41 8.49
N ALA A 828 -10.59 -19.31 9.22
CA ALA A 828 -9.86 -19.30 10.50
C ALA A 828 -10.75 -19.15 11.76
N GLN A 829 -12.08 -19.16 11.63
CA GLN A 829 -12.98 -19.02 12.79
C GLN A 829 -12.83 -20.21 13.75
N ARG A 830 -12.65 -19.97 15.06
CA ARG A 830 -12.37 -21.03 16.04
C ARG A 830 -13.63 -21.55 16.74
N PHE A 831 -13.75 -22.87 16.83
CA PHE A 831 -14.83 -23.59 17.51
C PHE A 831 -14.24 -24.66 18.44
N LYS A 832 -14.07 -24.33 19.73
CA LYS A 832 -13.37 -25.18 20.72
C LYS A 832 -11.96 -25.54 20.22
N ASP A 833 -11.70 -26.83 19.99
CA ASP A 833 -10.40 -27.37 19.55
C ASP A 833 -10.26 -27.39 18.01
N CYS A 834 -11.28 -26.93 17.28
CA CYS A 834 -11.36 -27.04 15.83
C CYS A 834 -11.38 -25.65 15.16
N ILE A 835 -10.81 -25.56 13.96
CA ILE A 835 -10.60 -24.31 13.23
C ILE A 835 -11.34 -24.37 11.90
N GLY A 836 -12.19 -23.38 11.68
CA GLY A 836 -12.74 -22.99 10.40
C GLY A 836 -14.14 -23.51 10.11
N VAL A 837 -14.81 -22.79 9.22
CA VAL A 837 -16.04 -23.15 8.50
C VAL A 837 -15.67 -23.35 7.02
N ASP A 838 -16.28 -24.35 6.36
CA ASP A 838 -16.19 -24.46 4.90
C ASP A 838 -16.98 -23.30 4.27
N ILE A 839 -16.27 -22.36 3.66
CA ILE A 839 -16.85 -21.17 3.04
C ILE A 839 -17.84 -21.58 1.94
N ASN A 840 -17.56 -22.64 1.18
CA ASN A 840 -18.43 -23.14 0.13
C ASN A 840 -19.52 -24.10 0.64
N ARG A 841 -19.83 -24.04 1.93
CA ARG A 841 -21.05 -24.59 2.55
C ARG A 841 -21.80 -23.53 3.36
N ASN A 842 -21.38 -22.26 3.27
CA ASN A 842 -21.87 -21.19 4.13
C ASN A 842 -22.64 -20.08 3.38
N TRP A 843 -22.89 -20.23 2.08
CA TRP A 843 -23.61 -19.22 1.31
C TRP A 843 -25.11 -19.23 1.60
N GLY A 844 -25.74 -18.05 1.56
CA GLY A 844 -27.14 -17.83 1.96
C GLY A 844 -28.20 -18.15 0.91
N PHE A 845 -28.07 -19.29 0.26
CA PHE A 845 -29.10 -19.85 -0.64
C PHE A 845 -29.08 -21.38 -0.53
N HIS A 846 -30.25 -21.99 -0.27
CA HIS A 846 -30.38 -23.41 0.07
C HIS A 846 -29.33 -23.86 1.09
N TRP A 847 -29.17 -23.12 2.18
CA TRP A 847 -28.18 -23.46 3.21
C TRP A 847 -28.72 -24.56 4.13
N ASN A 848 -27.88 -25.57 4.42
CA ASN A 848 -28.19 -26.69 5.31
C ASN A 848 -29.32 -27.63 4.80
N GLU A 849 -29.30 -27.95 3.50
CA GLU A 849 -30.22 -28.92 2.89
C GLU A 849 -29.52 -30.25 2.54
N GLY A 850 -28.20 -30.34 2.71
CA GLY A 850 -27.41 -31.53 2.45
C GLY A 850 -25.96 -31.24 2.05
N GLY A 851 -25.12 -32.28 2.02
CA GLY A 851 -23.75 -32.21 1.51
C GLY A 851 -22.73 -31.42 2.36
N GLY A 852 -23.00 -31.21 3.66
CA GLY A 852 -22.04 -30.67 4.62
C GLY A 852 -22.26 -31.24 6.02
N SER A 853 -21.33 -30.95 6.96
CA SER A 853 -21.36 -31.47 8.34
C SER A 853 -21.81 -30.41 9.36
N ASP A 854 -22.43 -30.87 10.47
CA ASP A 854 -22.69 -30.09 11.69
C ASP A 854 -21.51 -30.09 12.67
N ASP A 855 -20.53 -30.98 12.47
CA ASP A 855 -19.38 -31.11 13.35
C ASP A 855 -18.32 -30.05 12.99
N PRO A 856 -17.97 -29.11 13.90
CA PRO A 856 -16.98 -28.07 13.63
C PRO A 856 -15.59 -28.59 13.28
N CYS A 857 -15.29 -29.86 13.55
CA CYS A 857 -14.01 -30.48 13.28
C CYS A 857 -13.90 -31.07 11.87
N GLU A 858 -15.02 -31.26 11.18
CA GLU A 858 -15.04 -31.80 9.82
C GLU A 858 -14.68 -30.73 8.78
N ASN A 859 -14.10 -31.16 7.66
CA ASN A 859 -13.61 -30.28 6.61
C ASN A 859 -14.72 -29.59 5.81
N ASP A 860 -15.93 -30.16 5.82
CA ASP A 860 -17.15 -29.66 5.18
C ASP A 860 -18.13 -29.04 6.19
N TYR A 861 -17.63 -28.63 7.37
CA TYR A 861 -18.44 -27.98 8.40
C TYR A 861 -19.14 -26.74 7.82
N ARG A 862 -20.48 -26.76 7.79
CA ARG A 862 -21.33 -25.74 7.16
C ARG A 862 -21.39 -24.41 7.92
N GLY A 863 -20.89 -24.36 9.15
CA GLY A 863 -21.00 -23.22 10.05
C GLY A 863 -22.29 -23.20 10.88
N PRO A 864 -22.40 -22.30 11.86
CA PRO A 864 -23.58 -22.22 12.73
C PRO A 864 -24.83 -21.60 12.06
N SER A 865 -24.66 -20.85 10.97
CA SER A 865 -25.74 -20.24 10.19
C SER A 865 -25.22 -19.84 8.80
N ALA A 866 -26.13 -19.63 7.85
CA ALA A 866 -25.77 -19.06 6.55
C ALA A 866 -25.08 -17.69 6.73
N PHE A 867 -24.03 -17.42 5.95
CA PHE A 867 -23.19 -16.22 6.03
C PHE A 867 -22.61 -15.94 7.42
N SER A 868 -22.40 -16.99 8.22
CA SER A 868 -21.63 -16.92 9.48
C SER A 868 -20.16 -16.62 9.25
N THR A 869 -19.61 -16.99 8.09
CA THR A 869 -18.27 -16.58 7.66
C THR A 869 -18.32 -15.15 7.14
N PRO A 870 -17.45 -14.25 7.62
CA PRO A 870 -17.34 -12.92 7.03
C PRO A 870 -16.94 -13.00 5.56
N GLU A 871 -16.14 -14.00 5.16
CA GLU A 871 -15.66 -14.14 3.80
C GLU A 871 -16.78 -14.37 2.78
N ALA A 872 -17.67 -15.34 3.02
CA ALA A 872 -18.82 -15.59 2.14
C ALA A 872 -19.81 -14.42 2.20
N ARG A 873 -20.03 -13.84 3.39
CA ARG A 873 -20.96 -12.72 3.58
C ARG A 873 -20.55 -11.49 2.79
N ASN A 874 -19.25 -11.17 2.77
CA ASN A 874 -18.70 -10.01 2.08
C ASN A 874 -18.88 -10.14 0.56
N VAL A 875 -18.50 -11.28 -0.03
CA VAL A 875 -18.67 -11.50 -1.48
C VAL A 875 -20.15 -11.65 -1.85
N GLY A 876 -20.94 -12.33 -1.02
CA GLY A 876 -22.39 -12.45 -1.23
C GLY A 876 -23.11 -11.11 -1.22
N LYS A 877 -22.70 -10.18 -0.34
CA LYS A 877 -23.16 -8.78 -0.34
C LYS A 877 -22.71 -8.08 -1.62
N TYR A 878 -21.43 -8.24 -1.98
CA TYR A 878 -20.85 -7.59 -3.16
C TYR A 878 -21.56 -7.98 -4.47
N LEU A 879 -21.85 -9.26 -4.68
CA LEU A 879 -22.58 -9.75 -5.86
C LEU A 879 -23.97 -9.14 -5.97
N ARG A 880 -24.66 -8.99 -4.84
CA ARG A 880 -26.03 -8.43 -4.78
C ARG A 880 -26.04 -6.93 -5.07
N GLU A 881 -24.99 -6.21 -4.68
CA GLU A 881 -24.90 -4.75 -4.81
C GLU A 881 -24.24 -4.30 -6.11
N THR A 882 -23.49 -5.18 -6.77
CA THR A 882 -22.88 -4.88 -8.07
C THR A 882 -23.97 -5.02 -9.15
N PRO A 883 -24.31 -3.94 -9.87
CA PRO A 883 -25.34 -4.00 -10.90
C PRO A 883 -24.86 -4.85 -12.09
N ASN A 884 -25.79 -5.46 -12.82
CA ASN A 884 -25.51 -6.09 -14.11
C ASN A 884 -24.31 -7.06 -14.11
N VAL A 885 -24.23 -7.95 -13.12
CA VAL A 885 -23.21 -9.02 -13.10
C VAL A 885 -23.66 -10.11 -14.07
N VAL A 886 -23.04 -10.14 -15.26
CA VAL A 886 -23.40 -11.07 -16.34
C VAL A 886 -22.72 -12.43 -16.18
N CYS A 887 -21.60 -12.49 -15.45
CA CYS A 887 -20.83 -13.72 -15.23
C CYS A 887 -20.21 -13.73 -13.84
N TYR A 888 -20.25 -14.91 -13.20
CA TYR A 888 -19.58 -15.20 -11.93
C TYR A 888 -18.77 -16.50 -12.07
N ILE A 889 -17.49 -16.49 -11.69
CA ILE A 889 -16.66 -17.71 -11.74
C ILE A 889 -15.98 -17.95 -10.39
N ASP A 890 -16.18 -19.14 -9.84
CA ASP A 890 -15.51 -19.64 -8.64
C ASP A 890 -14.48 -20.71 -9.03
N PHE A 891 -13.19 -20.39 -8.84
CA PHE A 891 -12.09 -21.28 -9.18
C PHE A 891 -11.70 -22.16 -7.99
N HIS A 892 -11.85 -23.47 -8.18
CA HIS A 892 -11.51 -24.54 -7.27
C HIS A 892 -10.45 -25.47 -7.87
N ALA A 893 -9.88 -26.34 -7.05
CA ALA A 893 -9.12 -27.50 -7.51
C ALA A 893 -9.37 -28.67 -6.56
N TYR A 894 -9.30 -29.92 -6.99
CA TYR A 894 -8.94 -30.42 -8.31
C TYR A 894 -10.07 -31.29 -8.85
N SER A 895 -10.14 -31.54 -10.17
CA SER A 895 -10.84 -32.67 -10.81
C SER A 895 -11.06 -32.46 -12.32
N GLN A 896 -10.59 -31.35 -12.89
CA GLN A 896 -10.83 -30.99 -14.29
C GLN A 896 -12.33 -30.94 -14.65
N LEU A 897 -13.10 -30.12 -13.92
CA LEU A 897 -14.54 -29.94 -14.13
C LEU A 897 -14.87 -28.49 -14.46
N LEU A 898 -15.91 -28.28 -15.26
CA LEU A 898 -16.52 -26.96 -15.46
C LEU A 898 -18.03 -27.04 -15.22
N LEU A 899 -18.46 -26.52 -14.09
CA LEU A 899 -19.76 -26.76 -13.50
C LEU A 899 -20.64 -25.52 -13.57
N THR A 900 -21.94 -25.76 -13.63
CA THR A 900 -23.01 -24.73 -13.62
C THR A 900 -24.01 -25.06 -12.51
N PRO A 901 -24.85 -24.10 -12.09
CA PRO A 901 -25.93 -24.38 -11.14
C PRO A 901 -26.93 -25.44 -11.67
N TYR A 902 -27.64 -26.15 -10.80
CA TYR A 902 -27.53 -26.11 -9.34
C TYR A 902 -26.64 -27.22 -8.79
N ALA A 903 -26.08 -27.00 -7.60
CA ALA A 903 -25.43 -28.04 -6.81
C ALA A 903 -26.39 -28.71 -5.82
N PHE A 904 -27.38 -27.98 -5.30
CA PHE A 904 -28.39 -28.55 -4.41
C PHE A 904 -29.38 -29.45 -5.17
N LEU A 905 -30.13 -30.28 -4.43
CA LEU A 905 -31.20 -31.10 -5.01
C LEU A 905 -32.37 -30.20 -5.45
N GLY A 906 -32.46 -29.91 -6.75
CA GLY A 906 -33.47 -29.01 -7.29
C GLY A 906 -33.73 -29.19 -8.79
N THR A 907 -34.71 -28.44 -9.30
CA THR A 907 -34.91 -28.33 -10.76
C THR A 907 -33.80 -27.46 -11.33
N PRO A 908 -33.12 -27.85 -12.42
CA PRO A 908 -32.09 -27.04 -13.04
C PRO A 908 -32.56 -25.62 -13.40
N PRO A 909 -31.64 -24.64 -13.50
CA PRO A 909 -31.95 -23.31 -14.00
C PRO A 909 -32.78 -23.31 -15.29
N ALA A 910 -33.69 -22.35 -15.44
CA ALA A 910 -34.56 -22.27 -16.63
C ALA A 910 -33.74 -22.13 -17.93
N ASN A 911 -32.58 -21.47 -17.87
CA ASN A 911 -31.66 -21.28 -18.97
C ASN A 911 -30.56 -22.37 -19.06
N TYR A 912 -30.69 -23.48 -18.33
CA TYR A 912 -29.65 -24.51 -18.27
C TYR A 912 -29.36 -25.15 -19.64
N GLU A 913 -30.37 -25.75 -20.26
CA GLU A 913 -30.21 -26.46 -21.54
C GLU A 913 -29.92 -25.51 -22.71
N THR A 914 -30.46 -24.29 -22.66
CA THR A 914 -30.36 -23.32 -23.76
C THR A 914 -29.09 -22.48 -23.73
N TYR A 915 -28.50 -22.25 -22.54
CA TYR A 915 -27.40 -21.30 -22.37
C TYR A 915 -26.26 -21.83 -21.49
N LEU A 916 -26.51 -22.17 -20.21
CA LEU A 916 -25.42 -22.50 -19.27
C LEU A 916 -24.64 -23.75 -19.68
N LYS A 917 -25.34 -24.82 -20.05
CA LYS A 917 -24.75 -26.08 -20.49
C LYS A 917 -23.90 -25.94 -21.76
N PRO A 918 -24.40 -25.36 -22.88
CA PRO A 918 -23.58 -25.17 -24.07
C PRO A 918 -22.41 -24.18 -23.83
N LEU A 919 -22.59 -23.15 -22.98
CA LEU A 919 -21.51 -22.24 -22.60
C LEU A 919 -20.38 -22.98 -21.88
N ALA A 920 -20.70 -23.81 -20.88
CA ALA A 920 -19.72 -24.61 -20.15
C ALA A 920 -19.05 -25.67 -21.06
N GLN A 921 -19.81 -26.38 -21.90
CA GLN A 921 -19.23 -27.37 -22.82
C GLN A 921 -18.27 -26.74 -23.84
N GLY A 922 -18.61 -25.56 -24.35
CA GLY A 922 -17.75 -24.83 -25.27
C GLY A 922 -16.48 -24.31 -24.61
N ALA A 923 -16.58 -23.80 -23.38
CA ALA A 923 -15.42 -23.38 -22.59
C ALA A 923 -14.50 -24.56 -22.25
N ALA A 924 -15.06 -25.70 -21.83
CA ALA A 924 -14.28 -26.94 -21.61
C ALA A 924 -13.57 -27.43 -22.88
N THR A 925 -14.25 -27.35 -24.04
CA THR A 925 -13.65 -27.65 -25.34
C THR A 925 -12.51 -26.68 -25.69
N ALA A 926 -12.62 -25.41 -25.30
CA ALA A 926 -11.56 -24.43 -25.49
C ALA A 926 -10.32 -24.76 -24.63
N MET A 927 -10.51 -25.23 -23.40
CA MET A 927 -9.41 -25.73 -22.54
C MET A 927 -8.72 -26.94 -23.16
N GLU A 928 -9.50 -27.92 -23.63
CA GLU A 928 -8.96 -29.16 -24.24
C GLU A 928 -8.07 -28.85 -25.46
N LYS A 929 -8.41 -27.82 -26.24
CA LYS A 929 -7.60 -27.42 -27.40
C LYS A 929 -6.20 -26.89 -27.04
N VAL A 930 -5.94 -26.47 -25.80
CA VAL A 930 -4.64 -25.90 -25.40
C VAL A 930 -3.62 -27.00 -25.15
N ASN A 931 -3.91 -27.96 -24.27
CA ASN A 931 -2.97 -29.04 -23.92
C ASN A 931 -3.54 -30.47 -24.02
N GLY A 932 -4.76 -30.64 -24.54
CA GLY A 932 -5.39 -31.96 -24.72
C GLY A 932 -6.01 -32.56 -23.46
N LEU A 933 -6.09 -31.81 -22.36
CA LEU A 933 -6.74 -32.27 -21.12
C LEU A 933 -8.25 -32.09 -21.21
N LYS A 934 -8.98 -33.16 -20.88
CA LYS A 934 -10.44 -33.15 -20.92
C LYS A 934 -11.00 -32.60 -19.62
N PHE A 935 -11.84 -31.57 -19.75
CA PHE A 935 -12.65 -31.04 -18.65
C PHE A 935 -14.09 -31.51 -18.81
N LYS A 936 -14.66 -32.15 -17.78
CA LYS A 936 -16.06 -32.58 -17.81
C LYS A 936 -16.96 -31.39 -17.45
N ALA A 937 -17.95 -31.10 -18.29
CA ALA A 937 -18.88 -29.99 -18.08
C ALA A 937 -20.33 -30.45 -17.83
N GLY A 938 -21.05 -29.77 -16.94
CA GLY A 938 -22.45 -30.04 -16.64
C GLY A 938 -22.98 -29.26 -15.42
N ASP A 939 -24.15 -29.65 -14.90
CA ASP A 939 -24.65 -29.10 -13.63
C ASP A 939 -23.87 -29.72 -12.46
N ALA A 940 -23.61 -28.93 -11.41
CA ALA A 940 -22.81 -29.38 -10.28
C ALA A 940 -23.41 -30.62 -9.60
N GLY A 941 -24.72 -30.59 -9.30
CA GLY A 941 -25.37 -31.66 -8.54
C GLY A 941 -25.23 -33.05 -9.17
N SER A 942 -25.35 -33.15 -10.50
CA SER A 942 -25.27 -34.43 -11.22
C SER A 942 -23.86 -34.75 -11.73
N THR A 943 -23.04 -33.73 -12.01
CA THR A 943 -21.72 -33.92 -12.61
C THR A 943 -20.68 -34.30 -11.57
N ILE A 944 -20.78 -33.70 -10.38
CA ILE A 944 -19.88 -33.92 -9.26
C ILE A 944 -20.61 -34.64 -8.12
N TYR A 945 -21.54 -33.97 -7.44
CA TYR A 945 -22.35 -34.46 -6.30
C TYR A 945 -23.25 -33.37 -5.74
N GLN A 946 -24.25 -33.76 -4.95
CA GLN A 946 -25.23 -32.84 -4.37
C GLN A 946 -24.72 -32.16 -3.10
N VAL A 947 -24.72 -30.83 -3.11
CA VAL A 947 -24.27 -30.00 -1.98
C VAL A 947 -25.10 -28.73 -1.86
N SER A 948 -25.19 -28.18 -0.66
CA SER A 948 -26.04 -27.03 -0.34
C SER A 948 -25.21 -25.87 0.23
N GLY A 949 -25.69 -24.63 0.10
CA GLY A 949 -24.99 -23.44 0.60
C GLY A 949 -23.71 -23.11 -0.15
N VAL A 950 -23.68 -23.28 -1.48
CA VAL A 950 -22.54 -22.99 -2.36
C VAL A 950 -22.64 -21.63 -3.05
N SER A 951 -21.49 -21.12 -3.51
CA SER A 951 -21.34 -19.81 -4.12
C SER A 951 -22.12 -19.63 -5.44
N ILE A 952 -22.05 -20.61 -6.35
CA ILE A 952 -22.67 -20.53 -7.68
C ILE A 952 -24.20 -20.52 -7.62
N ASP A 953 -24.78 -21.29 -6.70
CA ASP A 953 -26.22 -21.35 -6.51
C ASP A 953 -26.70 -20.02 -5.94
N TYR A 954 -25.95 -19.43 -4.99
CA TYR A 954 -26.23 -18.09 -4.49
C TYR A 954 -26.09 -17.02 -5.59
N ALA A 955 -25.03 -17.07 -6.41
CA ALA A 955 -24.83 -16.14 -7.52
C ALA A 955 -26.00 -16.17 -8.51
N TYR A 956 -26.48 -17.36 -8.88
CA TYR A 956 -27.70 -17.50 -9.67
C TYR A 956 -28.91 -16.88 -8.98
N SER A 957 -29.08 -17.12 -7.67
CA SER A 957 -30.23 -16.62 -6.90
C SER A 957 -30.31 -15.09 -6.84
N VAL A 958 -29.19 -14.39 -6.98
CA VAL A 958 -29.13 -12.91 -7.00
C VAL A 958 -29.12 -12.33 -8.41
N GLY A 959 -29.41 -13.14 -9.43
CA GLY A 959 -29.62 -12.69 -10.80
C GLY A 959 -28.38 -12.67 -11.68
N VAL A 960 -27.30 -13.37 -11.31
CA VAL A 960 -26.15 -13.53 -12.21
C VAL A 960 -26.51 -14.43 -13.38
N GLY A 961 -26.27 -13.96 -14.60
CA GLY A 961 -26.65 -14.65 -15.84
C GLY A 961 -25.90 -15.97 -16.08
N ALA A 962 -24.56 -15.96 -15.97
CA ALA A 962 -23.70 -17.13 -16.14
C ALA A 962 -22.82 -17.41 -14.89
N PRO A 963 -23.35 -18.08 -13.86
CA PRO A 963 -22.54 -18.59 -12.76
C PRO A 963 -21.85 -19.90 -13.15
N LEU A 964 -20.54 -19.99 -12.87
CA LEU A 964 -19.68 -21.11 -13.24
C LEU A 964 -18.74 -21.48 -12.08
N VAL A 965 -18.42 -22.75 -11.94
CA VAL A 965 -17.31 -23.26 -11.12
C VAL A 965 -16.33 -23.97 -12.02
N SER A 966 -15.04 -23.75 -11.81
CA SER A 966 -14.00 -24.56 -12.45
C SER A 966 -13.23 -25.32 -11.39
N GLU A 967 -13.20 -26.65 -11.47
CA GLU A 967 -12.27 -27.50 -10.75
C GLU A 967 -11.05 -27.70 -11.64
N LEU A 968 -9.94 -27.05 -11.32
CA LEU A 968 -8.72 -27.06 -12.13
C LEU A 968 -8.00 -28.42 -12.07
N ARG A 969 -6.78 -28.46 -12.64
CA ARG A 969 -5.92 -29.65 -12.62
C ARG A 969 -5.66 -30.14 -11.19
N ASP A 970 -5.44 -31.42 -10.98
CA ASP A 970 -5.47 -32.55 -11.93
C ASP A 970 -6.64 -33.51 -11.63
N GLU A 971 -6.51 -34.81 -11.89
CA GLU A 971 -7.50 -35.86 -11.55
C GLU A 971 -7.07 -36.73 -10.34
N GLY A 972 -6.18 -36.19 -9.50
CA GLY A 972 -5.69 -36.85 -8.28
C GLY A 972 -4.35 -37.58 -8.45
N GLN A 973 -3.48 -37.12 -9.36
CA GLN A 973 -2.07 -37.54 -9.36
C GLN A 973 -1.29 -36.76 -8.28
N TYR A 974 -1.52 -35.46 -8.20
CA TYR A 974 -0.99 -34.56 -7.19
C TYR A 974 -2.09 -33.96 -6.31
N GLY A 975 -3.32 -33.85 -6.84
CA GLY A 975 -4.44 -33.22 -6.14
C GLY A 975 -4.10 -31.78 -5.77
N PHE A 976 -4.17 -31.44 -4.47
CA PHE A 976 -3.87 -30.09 -3.98
C PHE A 976 -2.37 -29.72 -3.98
N LEU A 977 -1.48 -30.68 -4.26
CA LEU A 977 -0.02 -30.52 -4.25
C LEU A 977 0.54 -30.45 -5.67
N LEU A 978 -0.23 -29.86 -6.59
CA LEU A 978 0.10 -29.74 -8.00
C LEU A 978 1.44 -28.99 -8.18
N PRO A 979 2.43 -29.56 -8.89
CA PRO A 979 3.74 -28.94 -9.09
C PRO A 979 3.64 -27.55 -9.73
N ALA A 980 4.54 -26.65 -9.34
CA ALA A 980 4.50 -25.25 -9.79
C ALA A 980 4.68 -25.06 -11.30
N ASP A 981 5.37 -26.00 -11.98
CA ASP A 981 5.52 -25.97 -13.44
C ASP A 981 4.19 -26.14 -14.20
N GLN A 982 3.13 -26.59 -13.53
CA GLN A 982 1.78 -26.72 -14.08
C GLN A 982 0.98 -25.41 -14.04
N ILE A 983 1.45 -24.37 -13.32
CA ILE A 983 0.71 -23.11 -13.14
C ILE A 983 0.43 -22.45 -14.48
N ARG A 984 1.45 -22.27 -15.33
CA ARG A 984 1.30 -21.63 -16.64
C ARG A 984 0.40 -22.41 -17.57
N ALA A 985 0.53 -23.73 -17.62
CA ALA A 985 -0.29 -24.58 -18.48
C ALA A 985 -1.77 -24.51 -18.07
N SER A 986 -2.05 -24.53 -16.77
CA SER A 986 -3.40 -24.35 -16.21
C SER A 986 -3.94 -22.94 -16.49
N GLY A 987 -3.09 -21.91 -16.39
CA GLY A 987 -3.44 -20.52 -16.70
C GLY A 987 -3.85 -20.32 -18.16
N LEU A 988 -3.10 -20.90 -19.10
CA LEU A 988 -3.40 -20.83 -20.54
C LEU A 988 -4.71 -21.53 -20.92
N GLU A 989 -4.97 -22.71 -20.34
CA GLU A 989 -6.25 -23.41 -20.50
C GLU A 989 -7.41 -22.55 -19.99
N THR A 990 -7.24 -22.01 -18.79
CA THR A 990 -8.28 -21.22 -18.14
C THR A 990 -8.52 -19.89 -18.86
N TRP A 991 -7.48 -19.28 -19.43
CA TRP A 991 -7.62 -18.11 -20.29
C TRP A 991 -8.41 -18.44 -21.56
N ALA A 992 -8.18 -19.60 -22.19
CA ALA A 992 -8.96 -20.04 -23.35
C ALA A 992 -10.44 -20.25 -23.01
N ALA A 993 -10.74 -20.82 -21.84
CA ALA A 993 -12.11 -20.90 -21.33
C ALA A 993 -12.73 -19.52 -21.10
N LEU A 994 -12.03 -18.63 -20.40
CA LEU A 994 -12.53 -17.28 -20.11
C LEU A 994 -12.80 -16.51 -21.41
N ALA A 995 -11.88 -16.54 -22.38
CA ALA A 995 -12.06 -15.89 -23.67
C ALA A 995 -13.28 -16.46 -24.42
N TYR A 996 -13.46 -17.79 -24.43
CA TYR A 996 -14.66 -18.40 -25.00
C TYR A 996 -15.93 -17.91 -24.30
N ILE A 997 -15.94 -17.86 -22.97
CA ILE A 997 -17.09 -17.38 -22.20
C ILE A 997 -17.40 -15.94 -22.61
N LEU A 998 -16.41 -15.03 -22.58
CA LEU A 998 -16.59 -13.61 -22.89
C LEU A 998 -17.13 -13.36 -24.31
N ASP A 999 -16.76 -14.22 -25.27
CA ASP A 999 -17.27 -14.17 -26.64
C ASP A 999 -18.74 -14.60 -26.77
N HIS A 1000 -19.26 -15.35 -25.79
CA HIS A 1000 -20.58 -15.98 -25.84
C HIS A 1000 -21.50 -15.59 -24.67
N LEU A 1001 -21.12 -14.58 -23.85
CA LEU A 1001 -21.98 -14.08 -22.78
C LEU A 1001 -23.19 -13.33 -23.36
N GLU A 1002 -24.38 -13.68 -22.87
CA GLU A 1002 -25.59 -12.91 -23.08
C GLU A 1002 -25.60 -11.70 -22.13
N THR A 1003 -25.67 -10.49 -22.69
CA THR A 1003 -25.65 -9.21 -21.93
C THR A 1003 -27.05 -8.64 -21.65
N THR A 1004 -28.08 -9.33 -22.14
CA THR A 1004 -29.50 -9.05 -21.87
C THR A 1004 -30.16 -10.36 -21.45
N LEU A 1005 -30.27 -10.60 -20.15
CA LEU A 1005 -30.97 -11.74 -19.56
C LEU A 1005 -32.16 -11.27 -18.72
#